data_AF-A0A2K0XTJ7-F1
#
_entry.id   AF-A0A2K0XTJ7-F1
#
_cell.length_a   1.000
_cell.length_b   1.000
_cell.length_c   1.000
_cell.angle_alpha   90.00
_cell.angle_beta   90.00
_cell.angle_gamma   90.00
#
_symmetry.space_group_name_H-M   'P 1'
#
loop_
_entity.id
_entity.type
_entity.pdbx_description
1 polymer ?
#
loop_
_entity_poly.entity_id
_entity_poly.type
_entity_poly.pdbx_seq_one_letter_code
_entity_poly.pdbx_strand_id
1 'polypeptide(L)'
;MSKRIEMRGSVWNQWDLHIHTPASFHWNGEKFNGDKAHDDQLIDQMIDALNKAEPEVFAIMDYWTFDGWFKLKNRLNEPDAPELKKVVFPGIELRLVAPMKGRLNAHVIFSDTIEDQDLQNFKSFLNVAILDEPLSDLALKKLARQAGSDKIAKHSLNMDEINGSDEEALKAGSIIAEVTAESYKKAISKVPNCQAIGFMPFDTNDGLSEVDWSEHYAYSMSLFQSSPIFETRKLDLRDAFVGEKTTNNQKYFRNFQEALGNIPRLAVSGSDAHCFIGQSEDNDRRGYGDFPSNKKTWIKADCSFDGLQQAILEPAKRSYIGEKPPKLQDIDSNKTFYINSIEINRTGNKTNIGDWLHGCDIPLNPDLVAIIGNKGSGKSALADVIAMLGNSKQSKHFSFLKKDRFCGKSGEPANQFEGMLTWRDMSTESRKLDEKPAEEKAEQVRYIPQGYFEELCNEHTSGKSDLFERELRAVIFSHADEETRLDALDFEQLVEKQEQVLRNNLAEYRKDLSNLNHRIVRIEEQLQPAEKKKLEELILLKSKEIDEHEKIKPQEVDLPSGEMTEEQRRVSNGITEITLELEQLTGEKKQLEGRNLELAKKKRSIENITEQLRIINRSIEQAKQSVSDDLINLELAWSDLIEINLKQDVLEQKEKRIVEEKSFIGIELKKNVEKQESLTHEKGQLTNMLNAPQQQYEKYQKELAEWNVKMAQLQGSTTEPDTKIGLETRLNQIEQLPQKLKQLKQDRLKLTKDIFDALDAQRKSRESLFKPVQELIQKNELIREDYQLKFLATLVTSAEMVSDQLFAHIKQNSGEFRGKDESIAVVKQLFDHYELNSSQNVCEFATALADKIETASKGSNSDSVGIFNMLKSNQTAEGVYDLIFGLGFLEPKYSLLFQETPIEQLSPGQRGALLLIFYLLVDKGKMPIILDQPEENLDNETVYRLLVPVLSEAKKHRQIIMVTHNPNLAVVCDAEQIIHAHFDRSNNFKITYQAGAIENPTINQMVVTILEGTKPAFNNRSGKYHS
;
A
#
# COMPACT_ATOMS: atom_id res chain seq x y z
N MET A 1 36.41 0.70 -28.00
CA MET A 1 35.12 0.06 -27.60
C MET A 1 34.10 0.23 -28.73
N SER A 2 33.10 -0.65 -28.84
CA SER A 2 32.01 -0.41 -29.81
C SER A 2 31.22 0.84 -29.39
N LYS A 3 30.85 1.70 -30.34
CA LYS A 3 30.06 2.92 -30.10
C LYS A 3 28.76 2.66 -29.31
N ARG A 4 28.20 1.44 -29.40
CA ARG A 4 27.05 0.97 -28.61
C ARG A 4 27.36 0.80 -27.11
N ILE A 5 28.58 0.44 -26.74
CA ILE A 5 28.95 0.25 -25.33
C ILE A 5 28.97 1.60 -24.60
N GLU A 6 29.66 2.59 -25.17
CA GLU A 6 29.75 3.96 -24.63
C GLU A 6 28.37 4.62 -24.49
N MET A 7 27.46 4.38 -25.44
CA MET A 7 26.11 4.91 -25.38
C MET A 7 25.28 4.40 -24.21
N ARG A 8 25.59 3.21 -23.66
CA ARG A 8 24.84 2.60 -22.54
C ARG A 8 25.11 3.30 -21.21
N GLY A 9 26.11 4.17 -21.16
CA GLY A 9 26.54 4.87 -19.94
C GLY A 9 27.28 3.97 -18.95
N SER A 10 27.29 4.37 -17.67
CA SER A 10 28.05 3.70 -16.63
C SER A 10 27.56 2.27 -16.41
N VAL A 11 28.46 1.30 -16.60
CA VAL A 11 28.20 -0.12 -16.36
C VAL A 11 29.25 -0.72 -15.45
N TRP A 12 28.90 -1.80 -14.75
CA TRP A 12 29.82 -2.53 -13.90
C TRP A 12 30.88 -3.25 -14.74
N ASN A 13 32.14 -2.84 -14.59
CA ASN A 13 33.29 -3.50 -15.19
C ASN A 13 34.29 -3.90 -14.09
N GLN A 14 35.14 -4.90 -14.35
CA GLN A 14 36.25 -5.26 -13.47
C GLN A 14 37.44 -4.33 -13.72
N TRP A 15 38.05 -3.81 -12.65
CA TRP A 15 39.17 -2.87 -12.70
C TRP A 15 40.31 -3.40 -11.84
N ASP A 16 41.50 -3.59 -12.42
CA ASP A 16 42.69 -4.04 -11.71
C ASP A 16 43.73 -2.91 -11.62
N LEU A 17 43.63 -2.12 -10.56
CA LEU A 17 44.41 -0.89 -10.42
C LEU A 17 45.82 -1.12 -9.85
N HIS A 18 46.29 -2.37 -9.77
CA HIS A 18 47.59 -2.69 -9.19
C HIS A 18 48.22 -3.87 -9.94
N ILE A 19 48.88 -3.57 -11.06
CA ILE A 19 49.69 -4.54 -11.79
C ILE A 19 51.11 -4.00 -12.00
N HIS A 20 52.09 -4.88 -12.10
CA HIS A 20 53.47 -4.52 -12.43
C HIS A 20 53.82 -4.97 -13.84
N THR A 21 54.87 -4.38 -14.40
CA THR A 21 55.44 -4.77 -15.70
C THR A 21 56.86 -5.31 -15.53
N PRO A 22 57.50 -5.81 -16.60
CA PRO A 22 58.92 -6.18 -16.58
C PRO A 22 59.89 -5.05 -16.21
N ALA A 23 59.45 -3.80 -16.13
CA ALA A 23 60.25 -2.68 -15.62
C ALA A 23 60.35 -2.66 -14.09
N SER A 24 59.40 -3.27 -13.39
CA SER A 24 59.37 -3.32 -11.92
C SER A 24 60.51 -4.19 -11.37
N PHE A 25 61.19 -3.73 -10.32
CA PHE A 25 62.33 -4.48 -9.78
C PHE A 25 61.93 -5.80 -9.09
N HIS A 26 60.66 -5.92 -8.65
CA HIS A 26 60.07 -7.14 -8.08
C HIS A 26 59.42 -8.07 -9.13
N TRP A 27 59.61 -7.81 -10.44
CA TRP A 27 59.06 -8.66 -11.51
C TRP A 27 59.56 -10.12 -11.45
N ASN A 28 58.61 -11.06 -11.48
CA ASN A 28 58.81 -12.50 -11.47
C ASN A 28 58.77 -13.03 -12.91
N GLY A 29 59.80 -12.73 -13.69
CA GLY A 29 59.92 -13.16 -15.07
C GLY A 29 61.10 -12.52 -15.79
N GLU A 30 61.12 -12.65 -17.11
CA GLU A 30 62.10 -11.96 -17.94
C GLU A 30 61.84 -10.45 -17.91
N LYS A 31 62.92 -9.67 -17.72
CA LYS A 31 62.89 -8.21 -17.61
C LYS A 31 63.30 -7.54 -18.90
N PHE A 32 62.98 -6.26 -19.01
CA PHE A 32 63.52 -5.44 -20.10
C PHE A 32 65.04 -5.35 -20.00
N ASN A 33 65.72 -5.45 -21.14
CA ASN A 33 67.19 -5.41 -21.21
C ASN A 33 67.71 -4.28 -22.12
N GLY A 34 66.81 -3.50 -22.73
CA GLY A 34 67.14 -2.38 -23.61
C GLY A 34 67.39 -2.78 -25.07
N ASP A 35 67.41 -4.07 -25.40
CA ASP A 35 67.33 -4.52 -26.78
C ASP A 35 65.89 -4.37 -27.27
N LYS A 36 65.72 -3.66 -28.39
CA LYS A 36 64.39 -3.31 -28.90
C LYS A 36 63.57 -4.55 -29.26
N ALA A 37 64.15 -5.50 -30.00
CA ALA A 37 63.41 -6.68 -30.46
C ALA A 37 62.96 -7.55 -29.29
N HIS A 38 63.81 -7.67 -28.27
CA HIS A 38 63.51 -8.35 -27.02
C HIS A 38 62.37 -7.66 -26.24
N ASP A 39 62.53 -6.35 -25.99
CA ASP A 39 61.56 -5.59 -25.19
C ASP A 39 60.20 -5.50 -25.89
N ASP A 40 60.16 -5.32 -27.22
CA ASP A 40 58.93 -5.32 -28.01
C ASP A 40 58.21 -6.67 -27.90
N GLN A 41 58.95 -7.79 -27.93
CA GLN A 41 58.36 -9.12 -27.76
C GLN A 41 57.72 -9.29 -26.37
N LEU A 42 58.33 -8.76 -25.31
CA LEU A 42 57.75 -8.80 -23.97
C LEU A 42 56.51 -7.90 -23.85
N ILE A 43 56.51 -6.73 -24.49
CA ILE A 43 55.34 -5.83 -24.52
C ILE A 43 54.19 -6.48 -25.29
N ASP A 44 54.48 -7.16 -26.41
CA ASP A 44 53.47 -7.88 -27.19
C ASP A 44 52.84 -9.03 -26.37
N GLN A 45 53.64 -9.75 -25.57
CA GLN A 45 53.14 -10.73 -24.59
C GLN A 45 52.29 -10.07 -23.50
N MET A 46 52.72 -8.90 -23.01
CA MET A 46 51.96 -8.13 -22.03
C MET A 46 50.59 -7.71 -22.59
N ILE A 47 50.53 -7.20 -23.82
CA ILE A 47 49.29 -6.81 -24.51
C ILE A 47 48.37 -8.03 -24.69
N ASP A 48 48.92 -9.18 -25.10
CA ASP A 48 48.16 -10.42 -25.21
C ASP A 48 47.58 -10.88 -23.86
N ALA A 49 48.37 -10.82 -22.78
CA ALA A 49 47.92 -11.14 -21.43
C ALA A 49 46.81 -10.19 -20.95
N LEU A 50 46.99 -8.87 -21.10
CA LEU A 50 45.98 -7.86 -20.76
C LEU A 50 44.68 -8.08 -21.52
N ASN A 51 44.77 -8.36 -22.83
CA ASN A 51 43.60 -8.61 -23.67
C ASN A 51 42.85 -9.90 -23.31
N LYS A 52 43.54 -10.91 -22.77
CA LYS A 52 42.94 -12.19 -22.33
C LYS A 52 42.35 -12.11 -20.92
N ALA A 53 42.85 -11.19 -20.08
CA ALA A 53 42.38 -11.02 -18.72
C ALA A 53 40.95 -10.44 -18.67
N GLU A 54 40.21 -10.80 -17.61
CA GLU A 54 38.83 -10.36 -17.41
C GLU A 54 38.67 -8.84 -17.19
N PRO A 55 39.55 -8.14 -16.43
CA PRO A 55 39.41 -6.69 -16.23
C PRO A 55 39.42 -5.89 -17.54
N GLU A 56 38.63 -4.81 -17.56
CA GLU A 56 38.58 -3.87 -18.69
C GLU A 56 39.56 -2.71 -18.52
N VAL A 57 39.95 -2.45 -17.26
CA VAL A 57 40.83 -1.36 -16.87
C VAL A 57 41.97 -1.89 -16.02
N PHE A 58 43.18 -1.43 -16.30
CA PHE A 58 44.39 -1.73 -15.54
C PHE A 58 45.13 -0.45 -15.15
N ALA A 59 45.91 -0.49 -14.08
CA ALA A 59 46.89 0.56 -13.79
C ALA A 59 48.27 -0.04 -13.51
N ILE A 60 49.27 0.43 -14.25
CA ILE A 60 50.67 0.00 -14.09
C ILE A 60 51.24 0.69 -12.84
N MET A 61 51.72 -0.08 -11.87
CA MET A 61 52.25 0.37 -10.58
C MET A 61 53.72 0.01 -10.42
N ASP A 62 54.53 0.25 -11.46
CA ASP A 62 55.95 -0.06 -11.40
C ASP A 62 56.64 0.74 -10.28
N TYR A 63 57.54 0.08 -9.55
CA TYR A 63 58.26 0.72 -8.46
C TYR A 63 59.20 1.82 -8.98
N TRP A 64 59.03 3.04 -8.47
CA TRP A 64 59.90 4.20 -8.69
C TRP A 64 60.02 4.69 -10.15
N THR A 65 59.34 4.07 -11.11
CA THR A 65 59.50 4.36 -12.55
C THR A 65 58.20 4.28 -13.34
N PHE A 66 58.21 4.92 -14.51
CA PHE A 66 57.13 4.85 -15.51
C PHE A 66 57.61 4.12 -16.78
N ASP A 67 58.76 3.44 -16.74
CA ASP A 67 59.38 2.86 -17.94
C ASP A 67 58.49 1.81 -18.61
N GLY A 68 57.74 1.01 -17.84
CA GLY A 68 56.76 0.07 -18.38
C GLY A 68 55.64 0.76 -19.17
N TRP A 69 55.13 1.88 -18.64
CA TRP A 69 54.16 2.73 -19.34
C TRP A 69 54.74 3.34 -20.62
N PHE A 70 55.93 3.95 -20.55
CA PHE A 70 56.55 4.56 -21.73
C PHE A 70 56.83 3.53 -22.82
N LYS A 71 57.30 2.33 -22.45
CA LYS A 71 57.50 1.21 -23.38
C LYS A 71 56.19 0.77 -24.03
N LEU A 72 55.12 0.58 -23.26
CA LEU A 72 53.80 0.25 -23.79
C LEU A 72 53.29 1.33 -24.75
N LYS A 73 53.30 2.60 -24.33
CA LYS A 73 52.86 3.75 -25.13
C LYS A 73 53.65 3.87 -26.44
N ASN A 74 54.96 3.67 -26.38
CA ASN A 74 55.81 3.70 -27.57
C ASN A 74 55.52 2.54 -28.52
N ARG A 75 55.39 1.31 -28.01
CA ARG A 75 55.05 0.14 -28.82
C ARG A 75 53.71 0.33 -29.52
N LEU A 76 52.67 0.82 -28.83
CA LEU A 76 51.33 1.05 -29.41
C LEU A 76 51.30 2.12 -30.53
N ASN A 77 52.32 2.98 -30.62
CA ASN A 77 52.44 3.95 -31.71
C ASN A 77 53.08 3.34 -32.99
N GLU A 78 53.56 2.08 -32.92
CA GLU A 78 54.18 1.40 -34.05
C GLU A 78 53.14 0.68 -34.92
N PRO A 79 53.30 0.65 -36.26
CA PRO A 79 52.27 0.09 -37.16
C PRO A 79 52.04 -1.42 -37.02
N ASP A 80 53.04 -2.17 -36.56
CA ASP A 80 53.00 -3.64 -36.41
C ASP A 80 52.65 -4.10 -34.99
N ALA A 81 52.39 -3.17 -34.08
CA ALA A 81 52.05 -3.49 -32.71
C ALA A 81 50.68 -4.17 -32.57
N PRO A 82 50.53 -5.13 -31.65
CA PRO A 82 49.24 -5.72 -31.33
C PRO A 82 48.23 -4.67 -30.84
N GLU A 83 46.97 -4.81 -31.23
CA GLU A 83 45.89 -3.95 -30.75
C GLU A 83 45.62 -4.21 -29.26
N LEU A 84 45.81 -3.18 -28.42
CA LEU A 84 45.38 -3.20 -27.02
C LEU A 84 43.89 -2.82 -26.94
N LYS A 85 43.06 -3.74 -26.45
CA LYS A 85 41.60 -3.57 -26.36
C LYS A 85 41.13 -3.04 -25.00
N LYS A 86 42.05 -2.96 -24.04
CA LYS A 86 41.82 -2.60 -22.64
C LYS A 86 42.31 -1.18 -22.36
N VAL A 87 41.81 -0.56 -21.30
CA VAL A 87 42.29 0.75 -20.85
C VAL A 87 43.38 0.55 -19.81
N VAL A 88 44.51 1.22 -19.98
CA VAL A 88 45.66 1.11 -19.09
C VAL A 88 46.06 2.50 -18.63
N PHE A 89 46.08 2.72 -17.31
CA PHE A 89 46.54 3.97 -16.71
C PHE A 89 48.03 3.90 -16.34
N PRO A 90 48.77 4.99 -16.56
CA PRO A 90 50.07 5.16 -15.93
C PRO A 90 49.92 5.25 -14.40
N GLY A 91 50.87 4.67 -13.69
CA GLY A 91 50.94 4.75 -12.25
C GLY A 91 52.34 4.43 -11.75
N ILE A 92 52.52 4.58 -10.45
CA ILE A 92 53.81 4.38 -9.78
C ILE A 92 53.61 3.89 -8.36
N GLU A 93 54.39 2.89 -7.96
CA GLU A 93 54.46 2.43 -6.58
C GLU A 93 55.66 3.05 -5.87
N LEU A 94 55.41 3.56 -4.67
CA LEU A 94 56.34 4.28 -3.82
C LEU A 94 56.33 3.68 -2.41
N ARG A 95 57.41 3.91 -1.67
CA ARG A 95 57.50 3.58 -0.24
C ARG A 95 57.75 4.85 0.57
N LEU A 96 56.89 5.11 1.54
CA LEU A 96 56.95 6.29 2.40
C LEU A 96 57.70 5.99 3.70
N VAL A 97 58.43 6.99 4.19
CA VAL A 97 58.89 7.02 5.58
C VAL A 97 57.66 7.05 6.49
N ALA A 98 57.54 6.06 7.36
CA ALA A 98 56.41 5.89 8.25
C ALA A 98 56.86 5.43 9.64
N PRO A 99 56.19 5.87 10.72
CA PRO A 99 56.50 5.43 12.07
C PRO A 99 55.84 4.08 12.37
N MET A 100 56.31 3.03 11.70
CA MET A 100 55.85 1.65 11.84
C MET A 100 57.02 0.67 11.72
N LYS A 101 56.76 -0.61 11.96
CA LYS A 101 57.73 -1.66 11.65
C LYS A 101 57.71 -1.90 10.15
N GLY A 102 58.74 -1.45 9.44
CA GLY A 102 58.82 -1.57 7.99
C GLY A 102 58.64 -0.22 7.32
N ARG A 103 57.91 -0.21 6.20
CA ARG A 103 57.69 0.98 5.37
C ARG A 103 56.22 1.02 4.97
N LEU A 104 55.70 2.20 4.66
CA LEU A 104 54.33 2.35 4.18
C LEU A 104 54.31 2.37 2.66
N ASN A 105 53.56 1.48 2.02
CA ASN A 105 53.36 1.55 0.58
C ASN A 105 52.41 2.71 0.22
N ALA A 106 52.66 3.33 -0.93
CA ALA A 106 51.80 4.36 -1.49
C ALA A 106 51.85 4.34 -3.01
N HIS A 107 50.72 4.63 -3.65
CA HIS A 107 50.55 4.54 -5.10
C HIS A 107 49.98 5.86 -5.64
N VAL A 108 50.28 6.15 -6.89
CA VAL A 108 49.61 7.25 -7.63
C VAL A 108 49.19 6.74 -8.99
N ILE A 109 47.92 6.96 -9.33
CA ILE A 109 47.34 6.69 -10.65
C ILE A 109 47.24 8.01 -11.42
N PHE A 110 47.57 7.98 -12.71
CA PHE A 110 47.51 9.14 -13.59
C PHE A 110 46.57 8.92 -14.76
N SER A 111 46.11 10.02 -15.36
CA SER A 111 45.33 9.98 -16.60
C SER A 111 46.13 9.35 -17.74
N ASP A 112 45.52 8.53 -18.59
CA ASP A 112 46.12 8.00 -19.81
C ASP A 112 46.46 9.10 -20.84
N THR A 113 45.83 10.26 -20.69
CA THR A 113 46.09 11.47 -21.49
C THR A 113 47.13 12.42 -20.88
N ILE A 114 47.81 12.02 -19.79
CA ILE A 114 48.84 12.84 -19.17
C ILE A 114 50.07 13.00 -20.08
N GLU A 115 50.68 14.18 -20.04
CA GLU A 115 51.93 14.45 -20.77
C GLU A 115 53.12 13.74 -20.10
N ASP A 116 54.02 13.19 -20.91
CA ASP A 116 55.18 12.44 -20.40
C ASP A 116 56.11 13.31 -19.53
N GLN A 117 56.18 14.61 -19.84
CA GLN A 117 56.93 15.58 -19.04
C GLN A 117 56.34 15.77 -17.64
N ASP A 118 55.01 15.69 -17.48
CA ASP A 118 54.37 15.86 -16.17
C ASP A 118 54.60 14.63 -15.27
N LEU A 119 54.68 13.44 -15.84
CA LEU A 119 55.13 12.22 -15.13
C LEU A 119 56.58 12.36 -14.64
N GLN A 120 57.47 12.89 -15.48
CA GLN A 120 58.86 13.15 -15.08
C GLN A 120 58.96 14.27 -14.02
N ASN A 121 58.18 15.34 -14.17
CA ASN A 121 58.09 16.41 -13.19
C ASN A 121 57.60 15.87 -11.84
N PHE A 122 56.60 14.99 -11.83
CA PHE A 122 56.11 14.33 -10.64
C PHE A 122 57.24 13.60 -9.88
N LYS A 123 58.06 12.79 -10.58
CA LYS A 123 59.24 12.14 -9.95
C LYS A 123 60.19 13.18 -9.36
N SER A 124 60.45 14.28 -10.06
CA SER A 124 61.36 15.33 -9.58
C SER A 124 60.88 16.05 -8.31
N PHE A 125 59.59 15.97 -7.97
CA PHE A 125 59.02 16.54 -6.74
C PHE A 125 59.05 15.57 -5.55
N LEU A 126 59.36 14.29 -5.76
CA LEU A 126 59.55 13.30 -4.71
C LEU A 126 60.97 13.39 -4.16
N ASN A 127 61.13 13.43 -2.84
CA ASN A 127 62.46 13.48 -2.20
C ASN A 127 62.80 12.14 -1.57
N VAL A 128 63.95 11.58 -1.92
CA VAL A 128 64.53 10.41 -1.26
C VAL A 128 64.99 10.82 0.15
N ALA A 129 64.38 10.25 1.17
CA ALA A 129 64.39 10.82 2.53
C ALA A 129 65.79 10.97 3.16
N ILE A 130 66.69 10.00 2.94
CA ILE A 130 68.05 10.04 3.51
C ILE A 130 68.96 11.02 2.78
N LEU A 131 68.78 11.18 1.47
CA LEU A 131 69.64 12.03 0.64
C LEU A 131 69.14 13.48 0.55
N ASP A 132 67.84 13.69 0.79
CA ASP A 132 67.10 14.92 0.48
C ASP A 132 67.30 15.40 -0.97
N GLU A 133 67.37 14.43 -1.89
CA GLU A 133 67.53 14.64 -3.32
C GLU A 133 66.27 14.19 -4.07
N PRO A 134 65.94 14.83 -5.22
CA PRO A 134 64.86 14.38 -6.09
C PRO A 134 65.00 12.91 -6.51
N LEU A 135 63.88 12.20 -6.58
CA LEU A 135 63.84 10.81 -7.02
C LEU A 135 64.39 10.68 -8.44
N SER A 136 65.49 9.94 -8.57
CA SER A 136 66.15 9.62 -9.82
C SER A 136 66.98 8.36 -9.66
N ASP A 137 67.29 7.68 -10.76
CA ASP A 137 68.14 6.48 -10.74
C ASP A 137 69.51 6.77 -10.11
N LEU A 138 70.04 7.99 -10.33
CA LEU A 138 71.28 8.45 -9.72
C LEU A 138 71.15 8.55 -8.20
N ALA A 139 70.04 9.11 -7.70
CA ALA A 139 69.77 9.20 -6.27
C ALA A 139 69.60 7.81 -5.66
N LEU A 140 68.92 6.87 -6.32
CA LEU A 140 68.76 5.50 -5.85
C LEU A 140 70.11 4.75 -5.77
N LYS A 141 70.95 4.85 -6.81
CA LYS A 141 72.30 4.27 -6.80
C LYS A 141 73.18 4.88 -5.70
N LYS A 142 73.09 6.21 -5.51
CA LYS A 142 73.81 6.92 -4.46
C LYS A 142 73.36 6.46 -3.07
N LEU A 143 72.06 6.29 -2.86
CA LEU A 143 71.49 5.77 -1.62
C LEU A 143 72.05 4.38 -1.29
N ALA A 144 72.08 3.47 -2.27
CA ALA A 144 72.62 2.12 -2.10
C ALA A 144 74.08 2.13 -1.67
N ARG A 145 74.91 2.95 -2.33
CA ARG A 145 76.36 3.06 -2.05
C ARG A 145 76.69 3.75 -0.73
N GLN A 146 75.77 4.57 -0.22
CA GLN A 146 75.93 5.27 1.07
C GLN A 146 75.24 4.55 2.24
N ALA A 147 74.45 3.51 1.97
CA ALA A 147 73.80 2.72 3.00
C ALA A 147 74.81 1.93 3.85
N GLY A 148 74.49 1.74 5.12
CA GLY A 148 75.28 0.89 6.01
C GLY A 148 75.35 -0.56 5.52
N SER A 149 76.51 -1.19 5.61
CA SER A 149 76.72 -2.57 5.16
C SER A 149 75.84 -3.56 5.91
N ASP A 150 75.45 -3.26 7.16
CA ASP A 150 74.51 -4.01 7.98
C ASP A 150 73.06 -3.95 7.42
N LYS A 151 72.63 -2.79 6.90
CA LYS A 151 71.33 -2.62 6.25
C LYS A 151 71.26 -3.38 4.93
N ILE A 152 72.33 -3.32 4.13
CA ILE A 152 72.46 -4.05 2.86
C ILE A 152 72.43 -5.57 3.10
N ALA A 153 73.17 -6.06 4.10
CA ALA A 153 73.19 -7.48 4.46
C ALA A 153 71.83 -8.02 4.90
N LYS A 154 70.99 -7.21 5.59
CA LYS A 154 69.62 -7.61 5.97
C LYS A 154 68.71 -7.89 4.78
N HIS A 155 69.00 -7.35 3.61
CA HIS A 155 68.26 -7.59 2.37
C HIS A 155 68.89 -8.68 1.49
N SER A 156 69.86 -9.45 2.03
CA SER A 156 70.60 -10.48 1.30
C SER A 156 71.33 -9.94 0.06
N LEU A 157 71.82 -8.70 0.13
CA LEU A 157 72.58 -8.04 -0.93
C LEU A 157 74.06 -7.89 -0.53
N ASN A 158 74.96 -7.79 -1.52
CA ASN A 158 76.40 -7.69 -1.30
C ASN A 158 76.92 -6.28 -1.65
N MET A 159 77.64 -5.66 -0.72
CA MET A 159 78.15 -4.30 -0.89
C MET A 159 79.25 -4.21 -1.97
N ASP A 160 80.05 -5.26 -2.14
CA ASP A 160 81.11 -5.28 -3.16
C ASP A 160 80.50 -5.30 -4.57
N GLU A 161 79.39 -6.01 -4.76
CA GLU A 161 78.63 -6.07 -6.01
C GLU A 161 77.94 -4.72 -6.32
N ILE A 162 77.35 -4.08 -5.31
CA ILE A 162 76.74 -2.74 -5.42
C ILE A 162 77.78 -1.68 -5.82
N ASN A 163 78.99 -1.75 -5.28
CA ASN A 163 80.05 -0.82 -5.64
C ASN A 163 80.62 -1.10 -7.05
N GLY A 164 80.62 -2.37 -7.48
CA GLY A 164 81.14 -2.79 -8.78
C GLY A 164 80.15 -2.69 -9.95
N SER A 165 78.83 -2.67 -9.69
CA SER A 165 77.79 -2.67 -10.72
C SER A 165 76.75 -1.59 -10.46
N ASP A 166 76.53 -0.74 -11.47
CA ASP A 166 75.47 0.28 -11.48
C ASP A 166 74.06 -0.33 -11.45
N GLU A 167 73.90 -1.53 -12.01
CA GLU A 167 72.64 -2.27 -12.04
C GLU A 167 72.30 -2.82 -10.65
N GLU A 168 73.25 -3.45 -9.97
CA GLU A 168 73.07 -3.93 -8.60
C GLU A 168 72.91 -2.75 -7.62
N ALA A 169 73.58 -1.62 -7.86
CA ALA A 169 73.36 -0.40 -7.08
C ALA A 169 71.95 0.16 -7.24
N LEU A 170 71.41 0.16 -8.47
CA LEU A 170 70.05 0.64 -8.71
C LEU A 170 69.02 -0.30 -8.05
N LYS A 171 69.19 -1.61 -8.20
CA LYS A 171 68.33 -2.63 -7.57
C LYS A 171 68.35 -2.51 -6.04
N ALA A 172 69.53 -2.42 -5.44
CA ALA A 172 69.67 -2.23 -4.00
C ALA A 172 69.03 -0.92 -3.53
N GLY A 173 69.24 0.17 -4.30
CA GLY A 173 68.63 1.47 -4.05
C GLY A 173 67.12 1.42 -4.05
N SER A 174 66.52 0.82 -5.08
CA SER A 174 65.08 0.61 -5.21
C SER A 174 64.50 -0.27 -4.10
N ILE A 175 65.26 -1.24 -3.59
CA ILE A 175 64.85 -2.09 -2.46
C ILE A 175 64.79 -1.30 -1.17
N ILE A 176 65.71 -0.35 -0.91
CA ILE A 176 65.83 0.36 0.38
C ILE A 176 65.26 1.78 0.39
N ALA A 177 64.95 2.34 -0.78
CA ALA A 177 64.47 3.71 -0.91
C ALA A 177 63.15 3.95 -0.17
N GLU A 178 63.04 5.18 0.34
CA GLU A 178 61.89 5.74 1.03
C GLU A 178 61.78 7.20 0.64
N VAL A 179 60.56 7.69 0.40
CA VAL A 179 60.28 9.11 0.17
C VAL A 179 59.45 9.69 1.31
N THR A 180 59.50 11.01 1.51
CA THR A 180 58.74 11.62 2.59
C THR A 180 57.26 11.75 2.22
N ALA A 181 56.36 11.53 3.19
CA ALA A 181 54.92 11.71 3.00
C ALA A 181 54.53 13.14 2.56
N GLU A 182 55.33 14.14 2.94
CA GLU A 182 55.14 15.53 2.50
C GLU A 182 55.45 15.69 1.01
N SER A 183 56.59 15.15 0.55
CA SER A 183 56.95 15.18 -0.89
C SER A 183 55.94 14.43 -1.75
N TYR A 184 55.41 13.30 -1.27
CA TYR A 184 54.33 12.55 -1.93
C TYR A 184 53.09 13.41 -2.17
N LYS A 185 52.51 14.01 -1.12
CA LYS A 185 51.32 14.87 -1.25
C LYS A 185 51.59 16.09 -2.13
N LYS A 186 52.77 16.70 -1.98
CA LYS A 186 53.19 17.85 -2.79
C LYS A 186 53.28 17.47 -4.27
N ALA A 187 53.90 16.34 -4.60
CA ALA A 187 54.05 15.87 -5.97
C ALA A 187 52.68 15.68 -6.65
N ILE A 188 51.72 15.05 -5.97
CA ILE A 188 50.35 14.88 -6.48
C ILE A 188 49.68 16.25 -6.75
N SER A 189 49.73 17.17 -5.78
CA SER A 189 49.11 18.51 -5.93
C SER A 189 49.73 19.39 -7.03
N LYS A 190 50.93 19.05 -7.50
CA LYS A 190 51.63 19.77 -8.57
C LYS A 190 51.26 19.28 -9.96
N VAL A 191 50.59 18.13 -10.08
CA VAL A 191 50.12 17.62 -11.37
C VAL A 191 48.93 18.49 -11.84
N PRO A 192 48.97 19.02 -13.07
CA PRO A 192 47.91 19.90 -13.58
C PRO A 192 46.59 19.15 -13.77
N ASN A 193 45.49 19.92 -13.86
CA ASN A 193 44.16 19.45 -14.25
C ASN A 193 43.61 18.27 -13.43
N CYS A 194 44.11 18.05 -12.21
CA CYS A 194 43.74 16.91 -11.35
C CYS A 194 43.97 15.55 -12.02
N GLN A 195 44.98 15.42 -12.89
CA GLN A 195 45.34 14.18 -13.60
C GLN A 195 46.14 13.17 -12.77
N ALA A 196 46.22 13.35 -11.44
CA ALA A 196 46.87 12.42 -10.52
C ALA A 196 45.98 12.15 -9.31
N ILE A 197 45.85 10.88 -8.95
CA ILE A 197 45.02 10.39 -7.86
C ILE A 197 45.88 9.55 -6.92
N GLY A 198 45.93 9.95 -5.65
CA GLY A 198 46.58 9.16 -4.61
C GLY A 198 45.81 7.87 -4.32
N PHE A 199 46.55 6.78 -4.14
CA PHE A 199 46.01 5.46 -3.83
C PHE A 199 46.87 4.87 -2.70
N MET A 200 46.25 4.46 -1.59
CA MET A 200 46.95 3.97 -0.41
C MET A 200 46.49 2.57 0.03
N PRO A 201 47.40 1.60 0.17
CA PRO A 201 47.16 0.38 0.92
C PRO A 201 46.74 0.66 2.36
N PHE A 202 45.62 0.07 2.82
CA PHE A 202 45.15 0.26 4.20
C PHE A 202 45.48 -0.95 5.09
N ASP A 203 44.83 -2.09 4.86
CA ASP A 203 45.03 -3.33 5.62
C ASP A 203 45.63 -4.47 4.78
N THR A 204 46.12 -4.13 3.59
CA THR A 204 47.02 -4.97 2.78
C THR A 204 48.47 -4.75 3.21
N ASN A 205 49.40 -5.54 2.67
CA ASN A 205 50.81 -5.57 3.09
C ASN A 205 51.42 -4.16 3.17
N ASP A 206 52.11 -3.86 4.27
CA ASP A 206 52.80 -2.58 4.49
C ASP A 206 51.82 -1.38 4.35
N GLY A 207 50.58 -1.57 4.80
CA GLY A 207 49.48 -0.60 4.71
C GLY A 207 49.35 0.33 5.91
N LEU A 208 48.54 1.39 5.76
CA LEU A 208 48.40 2.45 6.75
C LEU A 208 47.89 1.96 8.12
N SER A 209 47.17 0.83 8.17
CA SER A 209 46.66 0.25 9.42
C SER A 209 47.75 -0.30 10.34
N GLU A 210 48.97 -0.48 9.86
CA GLU A 210 50.14 -0.89 10.66
C GLU A 210 50.79 0.27 11.42
N VAL A 211 50.45 1.52 11.07
CA VAL A 211 50.89 2.69 11.84
C VAL A 211 50.02 2.80 13.10
N ASP A 212 50.65 2.91 14.27
CA ASP A 212 49.92 3.17 15.51
C ASP A 212 49.34 4.59 15.46
N TRP A 213 48.06 4.69 15.09
CA TRP A 213 47.36 5.96 14.96
C TRP A 213 47.21 6.69 16.30
N SER A 214 47.30 5.99 17.43
CA SER A 214 47.19 6.61 18.76
C SER A 214 48.49 7.33 19.15
N GLU A 215 49.64 6.77 18.76
CA GLU A 215 50.96 7.38 18.97
C GLU A 215 51.30 8.40 17.86
N HIS A 216 50.90 8.12 16.63
CA HIS A 216 51.22 8.89 15.43
C HIS A 216 49.98 9.46 14.75
N TYR A 217 49.13 10.11 15.54
CA TYR A 217 47.83 10.64 15.11
C TYR A 217 47.92 11.59 13.91
N ALA A 218 48.78 12.60 13.97
CA ALA A 218 48.90 13.60 12.91
C ALA A 218 49.39 13.00 11.58
N TYR A 219 50.30 12.02 11.64
CA TYR A 219 50.80 11.31 10.46
C TYR A 219 49.67 10.48 9.82
N SER A 220 49.02 9.64 10.62
CA SER A 220 47.96 8.75 10.17
C SER A 220 46.81 9.55 9.58
N MET A 221 46.33 10.57 10.31
CA MET A 221 45.19 11.38 9.87
C MET A 221 45.50 12.20 8.62
N SER A 222 46.73 12.69 8.47
CA SER A 222 47.14 13.41 7.28
C SER A 222 47.03 12.55 6.00
N LEU A 223 47.40 11.27 6.06
CA LEU A 223 47.32 10.38 4.91
C LEU A 223 45.90 9.85 4.71
N PHE A 224 45.24 9.50 5.82
CA PHE A 224 43.86 9.03 5.84
C PHE A 224 42.89 10.04 5.21
N GLN A 225 43.09 11.35 5.47
CA GLN A 225 42.26 12.41 4.90
C GLN A 225 42.63 12.79 3.46
N SER A 226 43.88 12.61 3.05
CA SER A 226 44.37 13.07 1.74
C SER A 226 44.24 12.05 0.61
N SER A 227 44.26 10.74 0.89
CA SER A 227 44.12 9.72 -0.15
C SER A 227 42.64 9.54 -0.54
N PRO A 228 42.25 9.68 -1.81
CA PRO A 228 40.89 9.40 -2.29
C PRO A 228 40.59 7.89 -2.45
N ILE A 229 41.61 7.08 -2.72
CA ILE A 229 41.50 5.63 -2.89
C ILE A 229 42.24 4.89 -1.77
N PHE A 230 41.61 3.86 -1.23
CA PHE A 230 42.22 2.91 -0.31
C PHE A 230 42.11 1.48 -0.81
N GLU A 231 43.18 0.68 -0.69
CA GLU A 231 43.09 -0.75 -0.90
C GLU A 231 42.74 -1.48 0.39
N THR A 232 41.68 -2.28 0.34
CA THR A 232 41.27 -3.19 1.41
C THR A 232 40.60 -4.43 0.83
N ARG A 233 40.76 -5.56 1.53
CA ARG A 233 40.12 -6.85 1.16
C ARG A 233 39.01 -7.26 2.12
N LYS A 234 38.83 -6.49 3.20
CA LYS A 234 37.79 -6.72 4.21
C LYS A 234 36.53 -5.94 3.86
N LEU A 235 35.40 -6.63 3.88
CA LEU A 235 34.12 -6.05 3.48
C LEU A 235 33.62 -5.00 4.48
N ASP A 236 33.83 -5.19 5.78
CA ASP A 236 33.41 -4.23 6.80
C ASP A 236 34.18 -2.90 6.70
N LEU A 237 35.48 -2.97 6.36
CA LEU A 237 36.30 -1.80 6.05
C LEU A 237 35.89 -1.15 4.73
N ARG A 238 35.62 -1.93 3.67
CA ARG A 238 35.07 -1.39 2.42
C ARG A 238 33.79 -0.60 2.69
N ASP A 239 32.85 -1.18 3.41
CA ASP A 239 31.57 -0.53 3.74
C ASP A 239 31.82 0.75 4.55
N ALA A 240 32.76 0.71 5.50
CA ALA A 240 33.14 1.89 6.27
C ALA A 240 33.80 2.99 5.42
N PHE A 241 34.64 2.65 4.43
CA PHE A 241 35.26 3.63 3.53
C PHE A 241 34.23 4.29 2.61
N VAL A 242 33.32 3.51 2.04
CA VAL A 242 32.30 4.05 1.12
C VAL A 242 31.16 4.79 1.84
N GLY A 243 31.12 4.76 3.18
CA GLY A 243 30.12 5.45 3.99
C GLY A 243 28.85 4.63 4.27
N GLU A 244 28.91 3.31 4.13
CA GLU A 244 27.81 2.40 4.43
C GLU A 244 27.95 1.80 5.84
N LYS A 245 26.93 2.03 6.68
CA LYS A 245 26.88 1.51 8.04
C LYS A 245 26.23 0.12 8.03
N THR A 246 26.92 -0.87 8.59
CA THR A 246 26.45 -2.25 8.72
C THR A 246 26.55 -2.72 10.17
N THR A 247 25.95 -3.87 10.48
CA THR A 247 26.04 -4.48 11.82
C THR A 247 27.48 -4.78 12.23
N ASN A 248 28.37 -5.02 11.27
CA ASN A 248 29.76 -5.38 11.51
C ASN A 248 30.65 -4.17 11.80
N ASN A 249 30.35 -3.00 11.21
CA ASN A 249 31.16 -1.78 11.39
C ASN A 249 30.52 -0.75 12.35
N GLN A 250 29.27 -0.94 12.78
CA GLN A 250 28.52 0.01 13.61
C GLN A 250 29.28 0.51 14.86
N LYS A 251 30.14 -0.32 15.46
CA LYS A 251 30.92 0.03 16.65
C LYS A 251 31.95 1.14 16.41
N TYR A 252 32.50 1.22 15.19
CA TYR A 252 33.57 2.16 14.85
C TYR A 252 33.20 3.13 13.71
N PHE A 253 32.11 2.88 12.99
CA PHE A 253 31.69 3.62 11.80
C PHE A 253 31.72 5.15 11.98
N ARG A 254 31.15 5.66 13.07
CA ARG A 254 31.10 7.11 13.32
C ARG A 254 32.49 7.72 13.44
N ASN A 255 33.35 7.14 14.28
CA ASN A 255 34.71 7.65 14.49
C ASN A 255 35.54 7.50 13.20
N PHE A 256 35.32 6.44 12.44
CA PHE A 256 35.98 6.18 11.16
C PHE A 256 35.62 7.24 10.11
N GLN A 257 34.33 7.57 9.98
CA GLN A 257 33.86 8.64 9.09
C GLN A 257 34.35 10.02 9.53
N GLU A 258 34.31 10.32 10.83
CA GLU A 258 34.87 11.57 11.37
C GLU A 258 36.38 11.70 11.06
N ALA A 259 37.13 10.60 11.14
CA ALA A 259 38.54 10.56 10.76
C ALA A 259 38.78 10.84 9.26
N LEU A 260 37.89 10.39 8.37
CA LEU A 260 37.90 10.71 6.93
C LEU A 260 37.44 12.15 6.61
N GLY A 261 37.02 12.92 7.61
CA GLY A 261 36.42 14.25 7.43
C GLY A 261 34.98 14.19 6.89
N ASN A 262 34.28 13.07 7.13
CA ASN A 262 32.93 12.78 6.60
C ASN A 262 32.83 12.80 5.08
N ILE A 263 33.94 12.52 4.40
CA ILE A 263 33.98 12.35 2.96
C ILE A 263 34.27 10.87 2.70
N PRO A 264 33.36 10.13 2.06
CA PRO A 264 33.60 8.75 1.65
C PRO A 264 34.84 8.59 0.75
N ARG A 265 35.35 7.36 0.67
CA ARG A 265 36.54 7.02 -0.11
C ARG A 265 36.28 5.79 -0.96
N LEU A 266 36.94 5.72 -2.11
CA LEU A 266 36.85 4.57 -2.98
C LEU A 266 37.71 3.43 -2.40
N ALA A 267 37.07 2.34 -2.03
CA ALA A 267 37.75 1.12 -1.64
C ALA A 267 37.95 0.22 -2.87
N VAL A 268 39.16 -0.31 -3.04
CA VAL A 268 39.56 -1.21 -4.12
C VAL A 268 40.37 -2.40 -3.59
N SER A 269 40.57 -3.40 -4.43
CA SER A 269 41.49 -4.53 -4.27
C SER A 269 42.25 -4.71 -5.58
N GLY A 270 43.58 -4.80 -5.52
CA GLY A 270 44.42 -5.08 -6.67
C GLY A 270 44.79 -6.56 -6.80
N SER A 271 45.22 -6.99 -7.98
CA SER A 271 45.88 -8.30 -8.13
C SER A 271 47.32 -8.27 -7.59
N ASP A 272 47.99 -7.11 -7.59
CA ASP A 272 49.41 -6.97 -7.23
C ASP A 272 50.27 -7.99 -8.02
N ALA A 273 50.00 -8.04 -9.33
CA ALA A 273 50.56 -9.03 -10.23
C ALA A 273 51.99 -8.69 -10.65
N HIS A 274 52.91 -9.61 -10.38
CA HIS A 274 54.33 -9.52 -10.76
C HIS A 274 54.72 -10.46 -11.91
N CYS A 275 53.75 -11.03 -12.61
CA CYS A 275 53.96 -11.83 -13.81
C CYS A 275 52.73 -11.71 -14.73
N PHE A 276 52.87 -12.05 -16.02
CA PHE A 276 51.74 -11.96 -16.97
C PHE A 276 50.66 -13.01 -16.70
N ILE A 277 51.07 -14.25 -16.45
CA ILE A 277 50.18 -15.40 -16.24
C ILE A 277 50.52 -16.00 -14.88
N GLY A 278 49.53 -16.03 -13.99
CA GLY A 278 49.70 -16.57 -12.65
C GLY A 278 49.76 -18.10 -12.60
N GLN A 279 50.12 -18.62 -11.44
CA GLN A 279 49.99 -20.04 -11.11
C GLN A 279 48.75 -20.23 -10.26
N SER A 280 47.89 -21.18 -10.65
CA SER A 280 46.65 -21.45 -9.93
C SER A 280 46.93 -21.79 -8.47
N GLU A 281 46.21 -21.16 -7.54
CA GLU A 281 46.33 -21.32 -6.09
C GLU A 281 47.65 -20.82 -5.44
N ASP A 282 48.53 -20.16 -6.20
CA ASP A 282 49.74 -19.52 -5.66
C ASP A 282 49.55 -18.00 -5.50
N ASN A 283 49.32 -17.57 -4.26
CA ASN A 283 49.14 -16.15 -3.94
C ASN A 283 50.42 -15.30 -4.14
N ASP A 284 51.60 -15.91 -4.24
CA ASP A 284 52.87 -15.21 -4.47
C ASP A 284 53.20 -15.12 -5.98
N ARG A 285 52.38 -15.74 -6.85
CA ARG A 285 52.53 -15.74 -8.32
C ARG A 285 51.19 -15.48 -9.02
N ARG A 286 50.64 -14.29 -8.79
CA ARG A 286 49.41 -13.81 -9.44
C ARG A 286 49.70 -13.18 -10.81
N GLY A 287 48.87 -13.50 -11.80
CA GLY A 287 48.85 -12.88 -13.12
C GLY A 287 47.88 -11.70 -13.18
N TYR A 288 47.82 -11.05 -14.34
CA TYR A 288 46.90 -9.93 -14.54
C TYR A 288 45.43 -10.35 -14.39
N GLY A 289 44.69 -9.69 -13.50
CA GLY A 289 43.31 -10.02 -13.18
C GLY A 289 43.12 -11.17 -12.17
N ASP A 290 44.20 -11.76 -11.65
CA ASP A 290 44.14 -12.80 -10.62
C ASP A 290 44.01 -12.16 -9.23
N PHE A 291 42.81 -11.72 -8.86
CA PHE A 291 42.57 -11.09 -7.57
C PHE A 291 42.67 -12.08 -6.39
N PRO A 292 43.29 -11.69 -5.26
CA PRO A 292 43.39 -12.56 -4.08
C PRO A 292 42.02 -12.83 -3.45
N SER A 293 41.77 -14.09 -3.05
CA SER A 293 40.54 -14.52 -2.36
C SER A 293 39.24 -14.13 -3.08
N ASN A 294 39.24 -14.07 -4.42
CA ASN A 294 38.12 -13.63 -5.25
C ASN A 294 37.56 -12.24 -4.89
N LYS A 295 38.36 -11.37 -4.28
CA LYS A 295 38.00 -9.98 -3.97
C LYS A 295 38.21 -9.09 -5.19
N LYS A 296 37.49 -9.39 -6.28
CA LYS A 296 37.58 -8.62 -7.52
C LYS A 296 37.01 -7.22 -7.29
N THR A 297 37.67 -6.22 -7.85
CA THR A 297 37.20 -4.83 -7.83
C THR A 297 36.29 -4.58 -9.03
N TRP A 298 35.05 -4.19 -8.74
CA TRP A 298 34.09 -3.77 -9.74
C TRP A 298 33.82 -2.28 -9.58
N ILE A 299 33.95 -1.53 -10.68
CA ILE A 299 33.63 -0.10 -10.72
C ILE A 299 32.54 0.12 -11.77
N LYS A 300 31.48 0.83 -11.37
CA LYS A 300 30.38 1.27 -12.24
C LYS A 300 30.69 2.67 -12.80
N ALA A 301 31.37 2.70 -13.92
CA ALA A 301 31.71 3.92 -14.64
C ALA A 301 32.08 3.62 -16.09
N ASP A 302 32.16 4.66 -16.91
CA ASP A 302 32.93 4.58 -18.15
C ASP A 302 34.38 4.13 -17.84
N CYS A 303 34.95 3.28 -18.68
CA CYS A 303 36.35 2.86 -18.58
C CYS A 303 37.27 4.01 -19.01
N SER A 304 37.36 5.04 -18.17
CA SER A 304 38.13 6.25 -18.41
C SER A 304 38.60 6.85 -17.09
N PHE A 305 39.57 7.77 -17.14
CA PHE A 305 40.05 8.46 -15.95
C PHE A 305 38.94 9.31 -15.30
N ASP A 306 38.10 9.97 -16.10
CA ASP A 306 36.92 10.71 -15.61
C ASP A 306 35.92 9.78 -14.92
N GLY A 307 35.76 8.54 -15.41
CA GLY A 307 34.96 7.51 -14.75
C GLY A 307 35.51 7.11 -13.38
N LEU A 308 36.84 7.02 -13.23
CA LEU A 308 37.48 6.80 -11.94
C LEU A 308 37.23 7.97 -10.98
N GLN A 309 37.36 9.21 -11.46
CA GLN A 309 37.06 10.40 -10.67
C GLN A 309 35.59 10.41 -10.20
N GLN A 310 34.65 10.04 -11.09
CA GLN A 310 33.24 9.93 -10.73
C GLN A 310 32.99 8.83 -9.68
N ALA A 311 33.68 7.69 -9.78
CA ALA A 311 33.60 6.63 -8.78
C ALA A 311 34.14 7.05 -7.40
N ILE A 312 35.12 7.96 -7.35
CA ILE A 312 35.63 8.55 -6.10
C ILE A 312 34.60 9.49 -5.46
N LEU A 313 33.81 10.22 -6.27
CA LEU A 313 32.78 11.12 -5.78
C LEU A 313 31.59 10.37 -5.17
N GLU A 314 31.19 9.23 -5.76
CA GLU A 314 30.02 8.44 -5.35
C GLU A 314 30.38 6.96 -5.09
N PRO A 315 31.31 6.67 -4.15
CA PRO A 315 31.93 5.35 -4.04
C PRO A 315 30.96 4.26 -3.57
N ALA A 316 29.96 4.59 -2.76
CA ALA A 316 28.93 3.64 -2.32
C ALA A 316 28.11 3.08 -3.49
N LYS A 317 27.77 3.94 -4.46
CA LYS A 317 26.93 3.59 -5.62
C LYS A 317 27.72 2.93 -6.74
N ARG A 318 29.04 3.14 -6.78
CA ARG A 318 29.89 2.84 -7.93
C ARG A 318 31.02 1.85 -7.67
N SER A 319 31.26 1.40 -6.44
CA SER A 319 32.27 0.38 -6.13
C SER A 319 31.68 -0.87 -5.51
N TYR A 320 32.21 -2.03 -5.86
CA TYR A 320 31.90 -3.30 -5.22
C TYR A 320 33.14 -4.19 -5.18
N ILE A 321 33.37 -4.87 -4.05
CA ILE A 321 34.47 -5.84 -3.89
C ILE A 321 33.89 -7.22 -3.63
N GLY A 322 34.19 -8.18 -4.51
CA GLY A 322 33.72 -9.57 -4.42
C GLY A 322 33.60 -10.23 -5.78
N GLU A 323 33.00 -11.41 -5.84
CA GLU A 323 32.90 -12.16 -7.10
C GLU A 323 32.07 -11.43 -8.16
N LYS A 324 30.89 -10.92 -7.79
CA LYS A 324 29.99 -10.25 -8.72
C LYS A 324 29.00 -9.31 -8.02
N PRO A 325 28.81 -8.06 -8.50
CA PRO A 325 27.83 -7.12 -7.95
C PRO A 325 26.40 -7.70 -7.88
N PRO A 326 25.64 -7.48 -6.79
CA PRO A 326 24.28 -8.02 -6.63
C PRO A 326 23.32 -7.67 -7.78
N LYS A 327 23.40 -6.44 -8.30
CA LYS A 327 22.57 -6.00 -9.43
C LYS A 327 22.81 -6.84 -10.69
N LEU A 328 24.06 -7.19 -11.00
CA LEU A 328 24.35 -8.03 -12.16
C LEU A 328 23.78 -9.45 -12.00
N GLN A 329 23.79 -9.99 -10.78
CA GLN A 329 23.19 -11.30 -10.49
C GLN A 329 21.66 -11.27 -10.66
N ASP A 330 21.01 -10.19 -10.24
CA ASP A 330 19.57 -10.00 -10.44
C ASP A 330 19.20 -9.91 -11.93
N ILE A 331 19.96 -9.13 -12.71
CA ILE A 331 19.74 -9.00 -14.17
C ILE A 331 19.86 -10.37 -14.85
N ASP A 332 20.89 -11.16 -14.52
CA ASP A 332 21.11 -12.46 -15.15
C ASP A 332 19.98 -13.46 -14.86
N SER A 333 19.40 -13.38 -13.67
CA SER A 333 18.30 -14.25 -13.24
C SER A 333 16.95 -13.80 -13.78
N ASN A 334 16.81 -12.56 -14.27
CA ASN A 334 15.52 -11.91 -14.58
C ASN A 334 15.54 -11.18 -15.93
N LYS A 335 16.24 -11.73 -16.94
CA LYS A 335 16.50 -11.06 -18.23
C LYS A 335 15.23 -10.58 -18.97
N THR A 336 14.09 -11.23 -18.77
CA THR A 336 12.78 -10.86 -19.36
C THR A 336 12.24 -9.51 -18.86
N PHE A 337 12.78 -8.98 -17.75
CA PHE A 337 12.33 -7.73 -17.14
C PHE A 337 13.26 -6.53 -17.42
N TYR A 338 14.30 -6.72 -18.25
CA TYR A 338 15.27 -5.67 -18.54
C TYR A 338 15.33 -5.41 -20.03
N ILE A 339 15.05 -4.16 -20.43
CA ILE A 339 15.16 -3.70 -21.80
C ILE A 339 16.65 -3.55 -22.14
N ASN A 340 17.05 -4.15 -23.25
CA ASN A 340 18.43 -4.10 -23.75
C ASN A 340 18.68 -2.90 -24.67
N SER A 341 17.78 -2.66 -25.63
CA SER A 341 17.92 -1.59 -26.62
C SER A 341 16.60 -1.23 -27.30
N ILE A 342 16.55 -0.03 -27.87
CA ILE A 342 15.45 0.48 -28.71
C ILE A 342 16.01 0.92 -30.07
N GLU A 343 15.34 0.49 -31.14
CA GLU A 343 15.66 0.86 -32.51
C GLU A 343 14.43 1.47 -33.19
N ILE A 344 14.58 2.56 -33.94
CA ILE A 344 13.49 3.19 -34.69
C ILE A 344 13.97 3.54 -36.11
N ASN A 345 13.31 2.94 -37.09
CA ASN A 345 13.68 3.09 -38.49
C ASN A 345 12.49 3.46 -39.36
N ARG A 346 12.76 4.20 -40.44
CA ARG A 346 11.79 4.49 -41.47
C ARG A 346 11.72 3.31 -42.42
N THR A 347 10.55 2.68 -42.51
CA THR A 347 10.30 1.51 -43.37
C THR A 347 9.43 1.86 -44.57
N GLY A 348 8.78 3.03 -44.57
CA GLY A 348 7.93 3.49 -45.64
C GLY A 348 8.63 4.35 -46.71
N ASN A 349 8.19 4.21 -47.97
CA ASN A 349 8.82 4.80 -49.15
C ASN A 349 8.31 6.21 -49.53
N LYS A 350 7.33 6.76 -48.80
CA LYS A 350 6.65 8.00 -49.19
C LYS A 350 7.51 9.22 -48.88
N THR A 351 7.76 10.09 -49.87
CA THR A 351 8.65 11.26 -49.77
C THR A 351 7.98 12.43 -49.01
N ASN A 352 8.80 13.39 -48.49
CA ASN A 352 8.36 14.59 -47.76
C ASN A 352 7.68 14.40 -46.39
N ILE A 353 8.00 13.31 -45.68
CA ILE A 353 7.40 12.99 -44.36
C ILE A 353 8.23 13.49 -43.18
N GLY A 354 9.48 13.91 -43.41
CA GLY A 354 10.46 14.19 -42.36
C GLY A 354 11.25 12.95 -41.96
N ASP A 355 12.43 13.16 -41.36
CA ASP A 355 13.26 12.08 -40.84
C ASP A 355 12.87 11.68 -39.42
N TRP A 356 12.27 12.59 -38.63
CA TRP A 356 11.76 12.32 -37.28
C TRP A 356 12.72 11.46 -36.45
N LEU A 357 12.28 10.27 -36.03
CA LEU A 357 13.02 9.35 -35.16
C LEU A 357 13.90 8.35 -35.94
N HIS A 358 14.05 8.49 -37.26
CA HIS A 358 14.79 7.54 -38.09
C HIS A 358 16.27 7.47 -37.71
N GLY A 359 16.78 6.23 -37.59
CA GLY A 359 18.17 5.95 -37.27
C GLY A 359 18.46 6.05 -35.78
N CYS A 360 17.41 6.02 -34.95
CA CYS A 360 17.55 5.84 -33.51
C CYS A 360 17.97 4.40 -33.24
N ASP A 361 19.16 4.21 -32.66
CA ASP A 361 19.63 2.94 -32.12
C ASP A 361 20.29 3.26 -30.77
N ILE A 362 19.59 2.95 -29.67
CA ILE A 362 20.04 3.28 -28.33
C ILE A 362 20.02 2.02 -27.47
N PRO A 363 21.18 1.57 -26.96
CA PRO A 363 21.23 0.58 -25.89
C PRO A 363 20.81 1.24 -24.57
N LEU A 364 19.99 0.56 -23.78
CA LEU A 364 19.47 1.08 -22.53
C LEU A 364 20.18 0.48 -21.32
N ASN A 365 20.53 1.33 -20.35
CA ASN A 365 21.13 0.90 -19.10
C ASN A 365 20.08 0.17 -18.24
N PRO A 366 20.44 -0.95 -17.57
CA PRO A 366 19.50 -1.71 -16.74
C PRO A 366 19.21 -1.07 -15.36
N ASP A 367 19.91 0.00 -14.99
CA ASP A 367 19.69 0.78 -13.77
C ASP A 367 18.77 1.99 -14.08
N LEU A 368 19.26 3.22 -13.89
CA LEU A 368 18.51 4.47 -14.12
C LEU A 368 18.96 5.15 -15.41
N VAL A 369 18.00 5.37 -16.30
CA VAL A 369 18.16 6.13 -17.55
C VAL A 369 17.42 7.47 -17.42
N ALA A 370 18.12 8.60 -17.56
CA ALA A 370 17.52 9.92 -17.55
C ALA A 370 17.48 10.53 -18.97
N ILE A 371 16.27 10.78 -19.48
CA ILE A 371 16.03 11.44 -20.77
C ILE A 371 15.86 12.94 -20.51
N ILE A 372 16.80 13.74 -21.01
CA ILE A 372 16.85 15.19 -20.82
C ILE A 372 16.78 15.94 -22.14
N GLY A 373 16.51 17.25 -22.08
CA GLY A 373 16.43 18.11 -23.25
C GLY A 373 15.48 19.29 -23.05
N ASN A 374 15.57 20.27 -23.94
CA ASN A 374 14.75 21.48 -23.89
C ASN A 374 13.25 21.19 -24.06
N LYS A 375 12.40 22.17 -23.75
CA LYS A 375 10.95 22.04 -23.95
C LYS A 375 10.64 21.75 -25.43
N GLY A 376 9.91 20.66 -25.70
CA GLY A 376 9.57 20.23 -27.05
C GLY A 376 10.70 19.58 -27.85
N SER A 377 11.76 19.08 -27.19
CA SER A 377 12.91 18.44 -27.86
C SER A 377 12.72 16.96 -28.22
N GLY A 378 11.57 16.35 -27.90
CA GLY A 378 11.29 14.94 -28.20
C GLY A 378 11.63 13.96 -27.06
N LYS A 379 11.71 14.41 -25.80
CA LYS A 379 11.94 13.53 -24.64
C LYS A 379 10.83 12.47 -24.47
N SER A 380 9.60 12.93 -24.30
CA SER A 380 8.42 12.08 -24.15
C SER A 380 8.12 11.26 -25.41
N ALA A 381 8.66 11.65 -26.57
CA ALA A 381 8.54 10.86 -27.81
C ALA A 381 9.26 9.51 -27.69
N LEU A 382 10.46 9.48 -27.09
CA LEU A 382 11.18 8.24 -26.86
C LEU A 382 10.48 7.38 -25.79
N ALA A 383 10.00 8.02 -24.71
CA ALA A 383 9.24 7.36 -23.65
C ALA A 383 7.95 6.70 -24.19
N ASP A 384 7.15 7.43 -24.98
CA ASP A 384 5.94 6.91 -25.61
C ASP A 384 6.22 5.69 -26.49
N VAL A 385 7.30 5.72 -27.29
CA VAL A 385 7.66 4.59 -28.18
C VAL A 385 8.07 3.36 -27.37
N ILE A 386 8.90 3.53 -26.33
CA ILE A 386 9.29 2.41 -25.45
C ILE A 386 8.04 1.85 -24.74
N ALA A 387 7.16 2.72 -24.23
CA ALA A 387 5.91 2.31 -23.57
C ALA A 387 4.97 1.55 -24.52
N MET A 388 4.85 2.01 -25.77
CA MET A 388 4.03 1.36 -26.80
C MET A 388 4.55 -0.04 -27.12
N LEU A 389 5.86 -0.18 -27.35
CA LEU A 389 6.48 -1.47 -27.64
C LEU A 389 6.50 -2.39 -26.40
N GLY A 390 6.54 -1.83 -25.20
CA GLY A 390 6.37 -2.55 -23.94
C GLY A 390 4.91 -2.91 -23.60
N ASN A 391 3.97 -2.70 -24.52
CA ASN A 391 2.53 -2.95 -24.35
C ASN A 391 1.91 -2.26 -23.13
N SER A 392 2.32 -1.02 -22.83
CA SER A 392 1.76 -0.28 -21.70
C SER A 392 0.27 0.02 -21.88
N LYS A 393 -0.50 -0.12 -20.80
CA LYS A 393 -1.96 0.12 -20.78
C LYS A 393 -2.33 1.61 -20.84
N GLN A 394 -1.36 2.50 -20.67
CA GLN A 394 -1.58 3.96 -20.61
C GLN A 394 -1.50 4.67 -21.97
N SER A 395 -1.70 3.95 -23.08
CA SER A 395 -1.61 4.49 -24.45
C SER A 395 -2.58 5.63 -24.75
N LYS A 396 -3.63 5.82 -23.93
CA LYS A 396 -4.59 6.93 -24.05
C LYS A 396 -3.97 8.27 -23.66
N HIS A 397 -2.97 8.27 -22.80
CA HIS A 397 -2.35 9.46 -22.22
C HIS A 397 -0.99 9.82 -22.87
N PHE A 398 -0.61 9.12 -23.95
CA PHE A 398 0.60 9.42 -24.72
C PHE A 398 0.61 10.88 -25.22
N SER A 399 1.75 11.55 -25.06
CA SER A 399 1.88 12.99 -25.32
C SER A 399 2.29 13.29 -26.78
N PHE A 400 3.03 12.38 -27.40
CA PHE A 400 3.59 12.45 -28.75
C PHE A 400 2.86 11.51 -29.72
N LEU A 401 2.67 10.24 -29.35
CA LEU A 401 1.97 9.23 -30.16
C LEU A 401 0.44 9.38 -30.08
N LYS A 402 -0.06 10.54 -30.53
CA LYS A 402 -1.49 10.86 -30.58
C LYS A 402 -1.94 11.39 -31.94
N LYS A 403 -3.24 11.24 -32.24
CA LYS A 403 -3.85 11.60 -33.54
C LYS A 403 -3.60 13.04 -33.97
N ASP A 404 -3.61 13.99 -33.02
CA ASP A 404 -3.38 15.41 -33.30
C ASP A 404 -1.89 15.81 -33.27
N ARG A 405 -0.97 14.83 -33.24
CA ARG A 405 0.48 15.01 -33.24
C ARG A 405 1.13 14.07 -34.28
N PHE A 406 2.04 13.21 -33.86
CA PHE A 406 2.89 12.41 -34.75
C PHE A 406 2.14 11.26 -35.44
N CYS A 407 1.10 10.68 -34.82
CA CYS A 407 0.29 9.68 -35.52
C CYS A 407 -0.49 10.28 -36.69
N GLY A 408 -0.84 11.58 -36.62
CA GLY A 408 -1.69 12.24 -37.60
C GLY A 408 -3.09 11.63 -37.74
N LYS A 409 -3.97 12.33 -38.46
CA LYS A 409 -5.36 11.89 -38.66
C LYS A 409 -5.48 10.68 -39.60
N SER A 410 -4.54 10.54 -40.54
CA SER A 410 -4.46 9.47 -41.52
C SER A 410 -3.43 8.37 -41.17
N GLY A 411 -2.83 8.43 -39.99
CA GLY A 411 -1.70 7.56 -39.62
C GLY A 411 -0.33 8.08 -40.07
N GLU A 412 -0.26 9.20 -40.79
CA GLU A 412 1.00 9.82 -41.24
C GLU A 412 1.37 11.03 -40.36
N PRO A 413 2.66 11.21 -39.99
CA PRO A 413 3.86 10.50 -40.45
C PRO A 413 4.12 9.10 -39.83
N ALA A 414 3.48 8.73 -38.73
CA ALA A 414 3.88 7.57 -37.91
C ALA A 414 3.90 6.20 -38.61
N ASN A 415 3.00 5.94 -39.56
CA ASN A 415 2.89 4.65 -40.28
C ASN A 415 4.08 4.33 -41.20
N GLN A 416 4.98 5.29 -41.40
CA GLN A 416 6.24 5.10 -42.13
C GLN A 416 7.40 4.70 -41.22
N PHE A 417 7.20 4.68 -39.90
CA PHE A 417 8.22 4.38 -38.92
C PHE A 417 7.86 3.11 -38.16
N GLU A 418 8.85 2.25 -37.98
CA GLU A 418 8.76 1.03 -37.19
C GLU A 418 9.75 1.14 -36.02
N GLY A 419 9.25 0.86 -34.82
CA GLY A 419 10.07 0.71 -33.63
C GLY A 419 10.28 -0.76 -33.31
N MET A 420 11.46 -1.11 -32.80
CA MET A 420 11.81 -2.45 -32.32
C MET A 420 12.46 -2.35 -30.95
N LEU A 421 11.85 -2.99 -29.96
CA LEU A 421 12.37 -3.12 -28.60
C LEU A 421 13.02 -4.50 -28.45
N THR A 422 14.24 -4.54 -27.92
CA THR A 422 14.96 -5.79 -27.62
C THR A 422 15.14 -5.93 -26.13
N TRP A 423 14.79 -7.10 -25.57
CA TRP A 423 14.97 -7.47 -24.17
C TRP A 423 16.33 -8.15 -23.94
N ARG A 424 16.78 -8.26 -22.68
CA ARG A 424 18.07 -8.90 -22.34
C ARG A 424 18.09 -10.41 -22.56
N ASP A 425 16.94 -11.05 -22.67
CA ASP A 425 16.80 -12.45 -23.08
C ASP A 425 16.86 -12.65 -24.60
N MET A 426 17.11 -11.57 -25.34
CA MET A 426 17.15 -11.49 -26.81
C MET A 426 15.77 -11.57 -27.49
N SER A 427 14.67 -11.61 -26.72
CA SER A 427 13.33 -11.47 -27.30
C SER A 427 13.13 -10.05 -27.85
N THR A 428 12.35 -9.93 -28.91
CA THR A 428 12.08 -8.65 -29.58
C THR A 428 10.59 -8.44 -29.79
N GLU A 429 10.19 -7.17 -29.77
CA GLU A 429 8.84 -6.73 -30.09
C GLU A 429 8.95 -5.54 -31.05
N SER A 430 8.39 -5.66 -32.26
CA SER A 430 8.41 -4.60 -33.27
C SER A 430 7.00 -4.28 -33.77
N ARG A 431 6.72 -2.98 -33.97
CA ARG A 431 5.43 -2.47 -34.44
C ARG A 431 5.60 -1.13 -35.13
N LYS A 432 4.66 -0.79 -36.01
CA LYS A 432 4.57 0.57 -36.57
C LYS A 432 4.12 1.58 -35.52
N LEU A 433 4.58 2.81 -35.63
CA LEU A 433 4.32 3.85 -34.62
C LEU A 433 2.88 4.43 -34.68
N ASP A 434 2.06 4.04 -35.67
CA ASP A 434 0.63 4.37 -35.73
C ASP A 434 -0.27 3.28 -35.12
N GLU A 435 0.28 2.10 -34.86
CA GLU A 435 -0.44 1.00 -34.22
C GLU A 435 -0.55 1.22 -32.71
N LYS A 436 -1.57 0.62 -32.11
CA LYS A 436 -1.75 0.60 -30.65
C LYS A 436 -1.27 -0.72 -30.07
N PRO A 437 -0.90 -0.74 -28.77
CA PRO A 437 -0.74 -1.97 -28.01
C PRO A 437 -1.98 -2.87 -28.19
N ALA A 438 -1.76 -4.18 -28.31
CA ALA A 438 -2.88 -5.13 -28.39
C ALA A 438 -3.41 -5.37 -26.98
N GLU A 439 -4.73 -5.25 -26.77
CA GLU A 439 -5.34 -5.41 -25.44
C GLU A 439 -5.13 -6.82 -24.85
N GLU A 440 -4.91 -7.82 -25.72
CA GLU A 440 -4.63 -9.22 -25.38
C GLU A 440 -3.21 -9.45 -24.82
N LYS A 441 -2.26 -8.54 -25.09
CA LYS A 441 -0.86 -8.70 -24.68
C LYS A 441 -0.67 -8.24 -23.23
N ALA A 442 0.12 -9.00 -22.47
CA ALA A 442 0.53 -8.61 -21.13
C ALA A 442 1.36 -7.32 -21.16
N GLU A 443 1.13 -6.44 -20.18
CA GLU A 443 1.94 -5.24 -19.98
C GLU A 443 3.35 -5.64 -19.53
N GLN A 444 4.36 -5.21 -20.29
CA GLN A 444 5.77 -5.50 -20.00
C GLN A 444 6.54 -4.26 -19.56
N VAL A 445 5.97 -3.05 -19.73
CA VAL A 445 6.55 -1.79 -19.26
C VAL A 445 5.45 -0.95 -18.62
N ARG A 446 5.67 -0.50 -17.39
CA ARG A 446 4.77 0.44 -16.72
C ARG A 446 5.13 1.85 -17.16
N TYR A 447 4.23 2.56 -17.82
CA TYR A 447 4.44 3.97 -18.14
C TYR A 447 3.52 4.84 -17.30
N ILE A 448 4.09 5.88 -16.70
CA ILE A 448 3.37 6.93 -15.98
C ILE A 448 3.58 8.25 -16.76
N PRO A 449 2.72 8.53 -17.76
CA PRO A 449 2.76 9.77 -18.50
C PRO A 449 2.42 10.97 -17.61
N GLN A 450 3.01 12.13 -17.94
CA GLN A 450 2.79 13.40 -17.24
C GLN A 450 1.30 13.72 -17.06
N GLY A 451 0.52 13.70 -18.15
CA GLY A 451 -0.90 14.05 -18.11
C GLY A 451 -1.76 13.10 -17.25
N TYR A 452 -1.41 11.81 -17.22
CA TYR A 452 -2.08 10.84 -16.34
C TYR A 452 -1.75 11.11 -14.87
N PHE A 453 -0.49 11.43 -14.58
CA PHE A 453 -0.04 11.75 -13.23
C PHE A 453 -0.71 13.02 -12.67
N GLU A 454 -0.83 14.06 -13.50
CA GLU A 454 -1.54 15.29 -13.15
C GLU A 454 -3.03 15.05 -12.90
N GLU A 455 -3.69 14.23 -13.74
CA GLU A 455 -5.10 13.87 -13.58
C GLU A 455 -5.35 13.17 -12.24
N LEU A 456 -4.52 12.18 -11.90
CA LEU A 456 -4.60 11.46 -10.62
C LEU A 456 -4.40 12.39 -9.41
N CYS A 457 -3.50 13.37 -9.50
CA CYS A 457 -3.18 14.25 -8.37
C CYS A 457 -4.21 15.37 -8.18
N ASN A 458 -4.84 15.86 -9.25
CA ASN A 458 -5.69 17.06 -9.23
C ASN A 458 -7.20 16.80 -9.09
N GLU A 459 -7.66 15.53 -9.15
CA GLU A 459 -9.08 15.18 -9.24
C GLU A 459 -9.96 15.70 -8.08
N HIS A 460 -9.43 15.85 -6.87
CA HIS A 460 -10.21 16.34 -5.70
C HIS A 460 -10.78 17.75 -5.87
N THR A 461 -10.23 18.57 -6.78
CA THR A 461 -10.81 19.88 -7.09
C THR A 461 -12.21 19.77 -7.73
N SER A 462 -12.60 18.58 -8.18
CA SER A 462 -13.89 18.27 -8.83
C SER A 462 -14.91 17.54 -7.93
N GLY A 463 -14.57 17.22 -6.68
CA GLY A 463 -15.49 16.61 -5.70
C GLY A 463 -15.70 15.09 -5.81
N LYS A 464 -14.85 14.37 -6.56
CA LYS A 464 -14.78 12.90 -6.61
C LYS A 464 -13.35 12.45 -6.35
N SER A 465 -13.13 11.60 -5.35
CA SER A 465 -11.80 11.15 -4.91
C SER A 465 -11.46 9.72 -5.31
N ASP A 466 -12.10 9.19 -6.36
CA ASP A 466 -12.15 7.75 -6.55
C ASP A 466 -10.94 7.18 -7.32
N LEU A 467 -10.33 7.89 -8.28
CA LEU A 467 -9.26 7.30 -9.10
C LEU A 467 -7.96 7.12 -8.32
N PHE A 468 -7.53 8.14 -7.57
CA PHE A 468 -6.32 8.07 -6.75
C PHE A 468 -6.41 6.95 -5.71
N GLU A 469 -7.54 6.87 -4.98
CA GLU A 469 -7.76 5.82 -3.99
C GLU A 469 -7.82 4.43 -4.62
N ARG A 470 -8.49 4.28 -5.77
CA ARG A 470 -8.54 3.01 -6.49
C ARG A 470 -7.15 2.53 -6.89
N GLU A 471 -6.30 3.44 -7.36
CA GLU A 471 -4.96 3.09 -7.78
C GLU A 471 -4.06 2.72 -6.60
N LEU A 472 -4.21 3.43 -5.48
CA LEU A 472 -3.56 3.06 -4.23
C LEU A 472 -4.01 1.66 -3.76
N ARG A 473 -5.32 1.38 -3.77
CA ARG A 473 -5.89 0.06 -3.41
C ARG A 473 -5.41 -1.05 -4.33
N ALA A 474 -5.29 -0.80 -5.63
CA ALA A 474 -4.75 -1.75 -6.60
C ALA A 474 -3.28 -2.09 -6.30
N VAL A 475 -2.44 -1.09 -5.99
CA VAL A 475 -1.06 -1.33 -5.58
C VAL A 475 -1.00 -2.10 -4.27
N ILE A 476 -1.83 -1.75 -3.28
CA ILE A 476 -1.91 -2.46 -1.99
C ILE A 476 -2.30 -3.93 -2.17
N PHE A 477 -3.33 -4.21 -2.98
CA PHE A 477 -3.79 -5.58 -3.25
C PHE A 477 -2.71 -6.44 -3.92
N SER A 478 -1.92 -5.84 -4.82
CA SER A 478 -0.78 -6.54 -5.43
C SER A 478 0.31 -6.96 -4.42
N HIS A 479 0.25 -6.49 -3.16
CA HIS A 479 1.16 -6.86 -2.07
C HIS A 479 0.58 -7.79 -1.01
N ALA A 480 -0.74 -8.01 -1.01
CA ALA A 480 -1.33 -9.06 -0.20
C ALA A 480 -0.73 -10.40 -0.65
N ASP A 481 -0.23 -11.20 0.29
CA ASP A 481 0.21 -12.57 0.04
C ASP A 481 -1.00 -13.46 -0.34
N GLU A 482 -0.74 -14.64 -0.90
CA GLU A 482 -1.81 -15.55 -1.32
C GLU A 482 -2.72 -15.92 -0.13
N GLU A 483 -2.15 -16.06 1.07
CA GLU A 483 -2.89 -16.30 2.32
C GLU A 483 -3.88 -15.16 2.63
N THR A 484 -3.47 -13.89 2.46
CA THR A 484 -4.36 -12.73 2.66
C THR A 484 -5.34 -12.54 1.52
N ARG A 485 -4.97 -12.90 0.27
CA ARG A 485 -5.84 -12.68 -0.91
C ARG A 485 -7.08 -13.57 -0.93
N LEU A 486 -7.07 -14.74 -0.30
CA LEU A 486 -8.24 -15.65 -0.24
C LEU A 486 -8.87 -15.88 -1.63
N ASP A 487 -8.04 -16.08 -2.67
CA ASP A 487 -8.44 -16.19 -4.08
C ASP A 487 -9.25 -15.00 -4.64
N ALA A 488 -9.09 -13.81 -4.07
CA ALA A 488 -9.60 -12.58 -4.67
C ALA A 488 -8.73 -12.18 -5.88
N LEU A 489 -9.33 -11.51 -6.85
CA LEU A 489 -8.67 -10.98 -8.05
C LEU A 489 -8.39 -9.48 -7.94
N ASP A 490 -9.10 -8.79 -7.07
CA ASP A 490 -8.91 -7.37 -6.77
C ASP A 490 -9.24 -7.04 -5.30
N PHE A 491 -8.95 -5.79 -4.91
CA PHE A 491 -9.16 -5.32 -3.55
C PHE A 491 -10.63 -5.32 -3.14
N GLU A 492 -11.56 -5.05 -4.06
CA GLU A 492 -12.99 -4.97 -3.74
C GLU A 492 -13.55 -6.36 -3.45
N GLN A 493 -13.17 -7.37 -4.25
CA GLN A 493 -13.54 -8.76 -4.03
C GLN A 493 -12.96 -9.30 -2.71
N LEU A 494 -11.75 -8.89 -2.34
CA LEU A 494 -11.14 -9.25 -1.06
C LEU A 494 -11.93 -8.68 0.13
N VAL A 495 -12.29 -7.40 0.06
CA VAL A 495 -13.13 -6.74 1.06
C VAL A 495 -14.50 -7.41 1.15
N GLU A 496 -15.11 -7.75 0.01
CA GLU A 496 -16.40 -8.43 -0.02
C GLU A 496 -16.34 -9.82 0.65
N LYS A 497 -15.36 -10.65 0.28
CA LYS A 497 -15.18 -12.00 0.85
C LYS A 497 -14.98 -11.96 2.38
N GLN A 498 -14.14 -11.05 2.89
CA GLN A 498 -13.88 -10.99 4.33
C GLN A 498 -15.02 -10.35 5.13
N GLU A 499 -15.73 -9.37 4.55
CA GLU A 499 -16.78 -8.63 5.28
C GLU A 499 -18.18 -9.22 5.12
N GLN A 500 -18.42 -10.15 4.20
CA GLN A 500 -19.77 -10.63 3.88
C GLN A 500 -20.52 -11.10 5.13
N VAL A 501 -19.87 -11.89 5.97
CA VAL A 501 -20.45 -12.40 7.23
C VAL A 501 -20.78 -11.25 8.18
N LEU A 502 -19.87 -10.30 8.34
CA LEU A 502 -20.08 -9.14 9.22
C LEU A 502 -21.19 -8.21 8.71
N ARG A 503 -21.30 -8.02 7.39
CA ARG A 503 -22.37 -7.23 6.76
C ARG A 503 -23.74 -7.90 6.92
N ASN A 504 -23.79 -9.23 6.77
CA ASN A 504 -25.00 -10.01 7.00
C ASN A 504 -25.46 -9.89 8.46
N ASN A 505 -24.56 -10.09 9.42
CA ASN A 505 -24.87 -9.96 10.85
C ASN A 505 -25.37 -8.54 11.19
N LEU A 506 -24.71 -7.51 10.67
CA LEU A 506 -25.10 -6.12 10.88
C LEU A 506 -26.49 -5.81 10.29
N ALA A 507 -26.82 -6.38 9.13
CA ALA A 507 -28.16 -6.25 8.53
C ALA A 507 -29.23 -6.97 9.37
N GLU A 508 -28.93 -8.13 9.95
CA GLU A 508 -29.83 -8.84 10.86
C GLU A 508 -30.06 -8.06 12.15
N TYR A 509 -29.01 -7.57 12.81
CA TYR A 509 -29.15 -6.76 14.02
C TYR A 509 -29.97 -5.49 13.78
N ARG A 510 -29.76 -4.79 12.65
CA ARG A 510 -30.56 -3.62 12.28
C ARG A 510 -32.03 -3.97 12.02
N LYS A 511 -32.31 -5.14 11.44
CA LYS A 511 -33.68 -5.63 11.26
C LYS A 511 -34.37 -5.95 12.59
N ASP A 512 -33.67 -6.62 13.50
CA ASP A 512 -34.18 -6.90 14.85
C ASP A 512 -34.43 -5.63 15.65
N LEU A 513 -33.54 -4.63 15.49
CA LEU A 513 -33.69 -3.31 16.07
C LEU A 513 -34.94 -2.61 15.53
N SER A 514 -35.17 -2.58 14.22
CA SER A 514 -36.38 -1.99 13.62
C SER A 514 -37.66 -2.67 14.12
N ASN A 515 -37.69 -4.01 14.18
CA ASN A 515 -38.82 -4.74 14.76
C ASN A 515 -39.08 -4.36 16.23
N LEU A 516 -38.02 -4.16 17.01
CA LEU A 516 -38.10 -3.75 18.40
C LEU A 516 -38.55 -2.28 18.54
N ASN A 517 -38.03 -1.39 17.69
CA ASN A 517 -38.45 0.01 17.61
C ASN A 517 -39.94 0.13 17.23
N HIS A 518 -40.42 -0.65 16.27
CA HIS A 518 -41.84 -0.71 15.93
C HIS A 518 -42.70 -1.13 17.13
N ARG A 519 -42.24 -2.09 17.95
CA ARG A 519 -42.94 -2.49 19.19
C ARG A 519 -42.93 -1.37 20.25
N ILE A 520 -41.83 -0.64 20.38
CA ILE A 520 -41.71 0.53 21.27
C ILE A 520 -42.72 1.61 20.85
N VAL A 521 -42.70 2.01 19.58
CA VAL A 521 -43.58 3.04 19.03
C VAL A 521 -45.05 2.67 19.24
N ARG A 522 -45.43 1.42 18.98
CA ARG A 522 -46.81 0.94 19.22
C ARG A 522 -47.24 1.04 20.69
N ILE A 523 -46.32 0.82 21.64
CA ILE A 523 -46.61 1.00 23.07
C ILE A 523 -46.72 2.49 23.42
N GLU A 524 -45.87 3.33 22.85
CA GLU A 524 -45.92 4.79 23.05
C GLU A 524 -47.22 5.41 22.49
N GLU A 525 -47.76 4.87 21.38
CA GLU A 525 -49.09 5.24 20.86
C GLU A 525 -50.22 4.85 21.83
N GLN A 526 -50.15 3.67 22.45
CA GLN A 526 -51.15 3.21 23.42
C GLN A 526 -51.11 3.96 24.75
N LEU A 527 -49.94 4.48 25.12
CA LEU A 527 -49.73 5.26 26.34
C LEU A 527 -50.11 6.74 26.19
N GLN A 528 -50.57 7.18 25.01
CA GLN A 528 -51.02 8.56 24.85
C GLN A 528 -52.21 8.88 25.78
N PRO A 529 -52.21 10.04 26.46
CA PRO A 529 -53.29 10.42 27.37
C PRO A 529 -54.69 10.40 26.74
N ALA A 530 -54.77 10.72 25.44
CA ALA A 530 -56.02 10.72 24.69
C ALA A 530 -56.65 9.32 24.59
N GLU A 531 -55.85 8.26 24.43
CA GLU A 531 -56.36 6.88 24.34
C GLU A 531 -56.86 6.37 25.70
N LYS A 532 -56.14 6.70 26.78
CA LYS A 532 -56.61 6.40 28.15
C LYS A 532 -57.94 7.09 28.44
N LYS A 533 -58.03 8.40 28.16
CA LYS A 533 -59.25 9.19 28.38
C LYS A 533 -60.43 8.68 27.54
N LYS A 534 -60.19 8.29 26.29
CA LYS A 534 -61.20 7.69 25.41
C LYS A 534 -61.74 6.37 25.97
N LEU A 535 -60.88 5.52 26.52
CA LEU A 535 -61.31 4.27 27.18
C LEU A 535 -62.12 4.56 28.45
N GLU A 536 -61.70 5.51 29.28
CA GLU A 536 -62.45 5.94 30.47
C GLU A 536 -63.83 6.50 30.11
N GLU A 537 -63.93 7.31 29.04
CA GLU A 537 -65.21 7.83 28.53
C GLU A 537 -66.12 6.71 27.99
N LEU A 538 -65.56 5.71 27.30
CA LEU A 538 -66.31 4.54 26.84
C LEU A 538 -66.82 3.66 28.00
N ILE A 539 -65.99 3.45 29.03
CA ILE A 539 -66.39 2.73 30.26
C ILE A 539 -67.52 3.48 30.96
N LEU A 540 -67.43 4.82 31.04
CA LEU A 540 -68.48 5.66 31.62
C LEU A 540 -69.78 5.57 30.82
N LEU A 541 -69.70 5.61 29.48
CA LEU A 541 -70.86 5.45 28.61
C LEU A 541 -71.52 4.07 28.80
N LYS A 542 -70.72 2.99 28.81
CA LYS A 542 -71.22 1.63 29.03
C LYS A 542 -71.81 1.44 30.43
N SER A 543 -71.22 2.08 31.44
CA SER A 543 -71.79 2.06 32.79
C SER A 543 -73.14 2.78 32.84
N LYS A 544 -73.30 3.93 32.16
CA LYS A 544 -74.59 4.61 32.02
C LYS A 544 -75.62 3.76 31.27
N GLU A 545 -75.22 3.05 30.20
CA GLU A 545 -76.11 2.12 29.49
C GLU A 545 -76.60 0.99 30.41
N ILE A 546 -75.73 0.47 31.27
CA ILE A 546 -76.10 -0.54 32.29
C ILE A 546 -77.06 0.07 33.31
N ASP A 547 -76.77 1.25 33.86
CA ASP A 547 -77.62 1.92 34.85
C ASP A 547 -79.03 2.23 34.30
N GLU A 548 -79.14 2.68 33.04
CA GLU A 548 -80.44 2.90 32.38
C GLU A 548 -81.15 1.58 32.08
N HIS A 549 -80.41 0.52 31.71
CA HIS A 549 -80.97 -0.80 31.51
C HIS A 549 -81.49 -1.41 32.84
N GLU A 550 -80.86 -1.12 33.98
CA GLU A 550 -81.36 -1.53 35.31
C GLU A 550 -82.71 -0.90 35.67
N LYS A 551 -82.95 0.35 35.28
CA LYS A 551 -84.22 1.05 35.55
C LYS A 551 -85.41 0.44 34.81
N ILE A 552 -85.19 -0.22 33.68
CA ILE A 552 -86.24 -0.89 32.88
C ILE A 552 -86.42 -2.36 33.24
N LYS A 553 -85.91 -2.80 34.39
CA LYS A 553 -86.12 -4.16 34.89
C LYS A 553 -87.63 -4.44 35.04
N PRO A 554 -88.18 -5.52 34.44
CA PRO A 554 -89.60 -5.84 34.53
C PRO A 554 -90.05 -5.98 35.98
N GLN A 555 -91.23 -5.43 36.31
CA GLN A 555 -91.81 -5.54 37.66
C GLN A 555 -92.21 -6.99 37.95
N GLU A 556 -91.86 -7.47 39.15
CA GLU A 556 -92.11 -8.83 39.59
C GLU A 556 -93.63 -9.11 39.64
N VAL A 557 -94.06 -10.16 38.94
CA VAL A 557 -95.45 -10.62 38.91
C VAL A 557 -95.56 -11.86 39.79
N ASP A 558 -96.48 -11.84 40.76
CA ASP A 558 -96.72 -12.97 41.66
C ASP A 558 -97.15 -14.24 40.89
N LEU A 559 -96.75 -15.41 41.39
CA LEU A 559 -97.20 -16.69 40.86
C LEU A 559 -98.74 -16.79 40.93
N PRO A 560 -99.44 -17.11 39.83
CA PRO A 560 -100.90 -17.13 39.80
C PRO A 560 -101.48 -18.17 40.77
N SER A 561 -102.32 -17.72 41.72
CA SER A 561 -102.85 -18.52 42.84
C SER A 561 -104.28 -19.08 42.63
N GLY A 562 -104.85 -18.93 41.44
CA GLY A 562 -106.19 -19.46 41.13
C GLY A 562 -106.20 -20.99 40.93
N GLU A 563 -107.28 -21.67 41.36
CA GLU A 563 -107.49 -23.10 41.09
C GLU A 563 -107.41 -23.38 39.57
N MET A 564 -106.31 -24.00 39.15
CA MET A 564 -106.10 -24.43 37.76
C MET A 564 -107.01 -25.61 37.45
N THR A 565 -107.64 -25.60 36.27
CA THR A 565 -108.25 -26.82 35.72
C THR A 565 -107.18 -27.88 35.44
N GLU A 566 -107.54 -29.16 35.48
CA GLU A 566 -106.59 -30.28 35.31
C GLU A 566 -105.84 -30.21 33.96
N GLU A 567 -106.49 -29.69 32.93
CA GLU A 567 -105.96 -29.45 31.58
C GLU A 567 -104.92 -28.30 31.57
N GLN A 568 -105.16 -27.23 32.32
CA GLN A 568 -104.22 -26.10 32.46
C GLN A 568 -102.96 -26.46 33.26
N ARG A 569 -103.07 -27.33 34.28
CA ARG A 569 -101.86 -27.85 34.99
C ARG A 569 -100.95 -28.63 34.05
N ARG A 570 -101.52 -29.43 33.14
CA ARG A 570 -100.74 -30.18 32.15
C ARG A 570 -100.03 -29.26 31.17
N VAL A 571 -100.70 -28.21 30.67
CA VAL A 571 -100.10 -27.21 29.77
C VAL A 571 -98.98 -26.42 30.46
N SER A 572 -99.17 -25.95 31.69
CA SER A 572 -98.14 -25.21 32.44
C SER A 572 -96.92 -26.08 32.80
N ASN A 573 -97.14 -27.34 33.18
CA ASN A 573 -96.05 -28.28 33.43
C ASN A 573 -95.27 -28.57 32.14
N GLY A 574 -95.96 -28.76 31.01
CA GLY A 574 -95.31 -28.93 29.69
C GLY A 574 -94.47 -27.71 29.28
N ILE A 575 -94.94 -26.49 29.53
CA ILE A 575 -94.17 -25.26 29.29
C ILE A 575 -92.94 -25.19 30.20
N THR A 576 -93.05 -25.63 31.45
CA THR A 576 -91.93 -25.67 32.41
C THR A 576 -90.87 -26.69 31.99
N GLU A 577 -91.29 -27.88 31.55
CA GLU A 577 -90.41 -28.91 31.01
C GLU A 577 -89.67 -28.44 29.75
N ILE A 578 -90.39 -27.84 28.80
CA ILE A 578 -89.79 -27.26 27.58
C ILE A 578 -88.81 -26.13 27.94
N THR A 579 -89.11 -25.32 28.95
CA THR A 579 -88.21 -24.23 29.40
C THR A 579 -86.93 -24.79 30.02
N LEU A 580 -87.01 -25.82 30.86
CA LEU A 580 -85.84 -26.51 31.41
C LEU A 580 -85.00 -27.16 30.30
N GLU A 581 -85.64 -27.76 29.29
CA GLU A 581 -84.94 -28.38 28.17
C GLU A 581 -84.27 -27.32 27.26
N LEU A 582 -84.91 -26.18 27.04
CA LEU A 582 -84.31 -25.02 26.35
C LEU A 582 -83.12 -24.44 27.13
N GLU A 583 -83.20 -24.32 28.45
CA GLU A 583 -82.09 -23.89 29.30
C GLU A 583 -80.91 -24.85 29.23
N GLN A 584 -81.17 -26.16 29.27
CA GLN A 584 -80.15 -27.20 29.12
C GLN A 584 -79.47 -27.10 27.75
N LEU A 585 -80.23 -27.01 26.66
CA LEU A 585 -79.69 -26.86 25.30
C LEU A 585 -78.87 -25.57 25.14
N THR A 586 -79.27 -24.49 25.82
CA THR A 586 -78.53 -23.23 25.82
C THR A 586 -77.20 -23.35 26.58
N GLY A 587 -77.20 -24.06 27.71
CA GLY A 587 -75.99 -24.40 28.47
C GLY A 587 -75.02 -25.27 27.67
N GLU A 588 -75.51 -26.31 27.00
CA GLU A 588 -74.73 -27.19 26.12
C GLU A 588 -74.14 -26.42 24.93
N LYS A 589 -74.94 -25.56 24.29
CA LYS A 589 -74.48 -24.68 23.20
C LYS A 589 -73.31 -23.79 23.67
N LYS A 590 -73.43 -23.15 24.83
CA LYS A 590 -72.38 -22.29 25.39
C LYS A 590 -71.09 -23.06 25.70
N GLN A 591 -71.20 -24.29 26.20
CA GLN A 591 -70.04 -25.17 26.42
C GLN A 591 -69.36 -25.55 25.10
N LEU A 592 -70.13 -25.94 24.08
CA LEU A 592 -69.63 -26.31 22.75
C LEU A 592 -68.96 -25.11 22.05
N GLU A 593 -69.54 -23.91 22.14
CA GLU A 593 -68.94 -22.67 21.62
C GLU A 593 -67.62 -22.32 22.33
N GLY A 594 -67.57 -22.46 23.67
CA GLY A 594 -66.33 -22.28 24.44
C GLY A 594 -65.23 -23.27 24.03
N ARG A 595 -65.57 -24.54 23.83
CA ARG A 595 -64.66 -25.59 23.34
C ARG A 595 -64.17 -25.30 21.91
N ASN A 596 -65.06 -24.83 21.03
CA ASN A 596 -64.71 -24.44 19.66
C ASN A 596 -63.72 -23.26 19.63
N LEU A 597 -63.90 -22.28 20.52
CA LEU A 597 -62.97 -21.16 20.69
C LEU A 597 -61.59 -21.62 21.18
N GLU A 598 -61.53 -22.54 22.15
CA GLU A 598 -60.25 -23.14 22.58
C GLU A 598 -59.55 -23.90 21.45
N LEU A 599 -60.29 -24.69 20.67
CA LEU A 599 -59.75 -25.39 19.51
C LEU A 599 -59.25 -24.41 18.44
N ALA A 600 -59.93 -23.28 18.24
CA ALA A 600 -59.46 -22.23 17.34
C ALA A 600 -58.13 -21.61 17.82
N LYS A 601 -58.00 -21.34 19.13
CA LYS A 601 -56.73 -20.87 19.72
C LYS A 601 -55.62 -21.89 19.53
N LYS A 602 -55.87 -23.17 19.84
CA LYS A 602 -54.91 -24.27 19.66
C LYS A 602 -54.47 -24.40 18.20
N LYS A 603 -55.41 -24.32 17.24
CA LYS A 603 -55.09 -24.34 15.81
C LYS A 603 -54.18 -23.17 15.42
N ARG A 604 -54.52 -21.95 15.85
CA ARG A 604 -53.71 -20.77 15.56
C ARG A 604 -52.30 -20.87 16.15
N SER A 605 -52.16 -21.43 17.34
CA SER A 605 -50.86 -21.72 17.94
C SER A 605 -50.06 -22.73 17.12
N ILE A 606 -50.70 -23.78 16.59
CA ILE A 606 -50.04 -24.74 15.69
C ILE A 606 -49.57 -24.03 14.42
N GLU A 607 -50.44 -23.27 13.74
CA GLU A 607 -50.09 -22.49 12.54
C GLU A 607 -48.88 -21.58 12.79
N ASN A 608 -48.87 -20.85 13.90
CA ASN A 608 -47.77 -19.97 14.26
C ASN A 608 -46.46 -20.75 14.50
N ILE A 609 -46.51 -21.89 15.20
CA ILE A 609 -45.33 -22.73 15.45
C ILE A 609 -44.82 -23.32 14.13
N THR A 610 -45.70 -23.84 13.28
CA THR A 610 -45.34 -24.40 11.97
C THR A 610 -44.64 -23.38 11.09
N GLU A 611 -45.14 -22.14 11.04
CA GLU A 611 -44.52 -21.08 10.25
C GLU A 611 -43.15 -20.67 10.83
N GLN A 612 -43.01 -20.62 12.15
CA GLN A 612 -41.71 -20.36 12.79
C GLN A 612 -40.69 -21.48 12.49
N LEU A 613 -41.11 -22.75 12.54
CA LEU A 613 -40.26 -23.87 12.15
C LEU A 613 -39.85 -23.79 10.67
N ARG A 614 -40.74 -23.29 9.80
CA ARG A 614 -40.44 -23.07 8.38
C ARG A 614 -39.41 -21.97 8.18
N ILE A 615 -39.52 -20.86 8.91
CA ILE A 615 -38.54 -19.77 8.89
C ILE A 615 -37.18 -20.28 9.36
N ILE A 616 -37.14 -20.99 10.51
CA ILE A 616 -35.91 -21.59 11.03
C ILE A 616 -35.27 -22.52 10.00
N ASN A 617 -36.06 -23.38 9.35
CA ASN A 617 -35.53 -24.27 8.32
C ASN A 617 -34.92 -23.51 7.13
N ARG A 618 -35.57 -22.40 6.70
CA ARG A 618 -35.03 -21.55 5.63
C ARG A 618 -33.74 -20.85 6.06
N SER A 619 -33.66 -20.34 7.29
CA SER A 619 -32.46 -19.72 7.83
C SER A 619 -31.31 -20.73 7.95
N ILE A 620 -31.58 -21.98 8.33
CA ILE A 620 -30.59 -23.05 8.37
C ILE A 620 -30.07 -23.36 6.96
N GLU A 621 -30.95 -23.49 5.96
CA GLU A 621 -30.52 -23.72 4.57
C GLU A 621 -29.69 -22.54 4.04
N GLN A 622 -30.06 -21.30 4.36
CA GLN A 622 -29.26 -20.12 4.01
C GLN A 622 -27.90 -20.13 4.70
N ALA A 623 -27.84 -20.45 5.99
CA ALA A 623 -26.59 -20.55 6.74
C ALA A 623 -25.67 -21.66 6.17
N LYS A 624 -26.25 -22.81 5.83
CA LYS A 624 -25.55 -23.92 5.16
C LYS A 624 -24.97 -23.50 3.82
N GLN A 625 -25.72 -22.73 3.04
CA GLN A 625 -25.27 -22.22 1.76
C GLN A 625 -24.15 -21.18 1.92
N SER A 626 -24.22 -20.31 2.92
CA SER A 626 -23.22 -19.26 3.14
C SER A 626 -21.85 -19.76 3.59
N VAL A 627 -21.77 -20.94 4.23
CA VAL A 627 -20.48 -21.55 4.65
C VAL A 627 -20.09 -22.74 3.79
N SER A 628 -20.80 -22.98 2.67
CA SER A 628 -20.59 -24.19 1.86
C SER A 628 -19.18 -24.30 1.29
N ASP A 629 -18.61 -23.20 0.81
CA ASP A 629 -17.24 -23.14 0.31
C ASP A 629 -16.21 -23.40 1.44
N ASP A 630 -16.42 -22.83 2.62
CA ASP A 630 -15.55 -23.06 3.79
C ASP A 630 -15.58 -24.52 4.26
N LEU A 631 -16.76 -25.16 4.21
CA LEU A 631 -16.90 -26.57 4.55
C LEU A 631 -16.19 -27.48 3.56
N ILE A 632 -16.23 -27.15 2.27
CA ILE A 632 -15.48 -27.86 1.24
C ILE A 632 -13.97 -27.71 1.50
N ASN A 633 -13.50 -26.50 1.80
CA ASN A 633 -12.09 -26.23 2.11
C ASN A 633 -11.59 -26.94 3.37
N LEU A 634 -12.47 -27.16 4.36
CA LEU A 634 -12.17 -27.90 5.58
C LEU A 634 -12.41 -29.42 5.47
N GLU A 635 -12.84 -29.91 4.31
CA GLU A 635 -13.23 -31.31 4.09
C GLU A 635 -14.29 -31.83 5.08
N LEU A 636 -15.20 -30.96 5.53
CA LEU A 636 -16.27 -31.26 6.48
C LEU A 636 -17.64 -31.27 5.80
N ALA A 637 -18.51 -32.21 6.17
CA ALA A 637 -19.92 -32.13 5.81
C ALA A 637 -20.69 -31.27 6.82
N TRP A 638 -21.73 -30.55 6.37
CA TRP A 638 -22.63 -29.82 7.28
C TRP A 638 -23.19 -30.72 8.39
N SER A 639 -23.43 -32.00 8.07
CA SER A 639 -23.90 -33.02 9.03
C SER A 639 -22.91 -33.32 10.15
N ASP A 640 -21.61 -33.07 9.96
CA ASP A 640 -20.59 -33.32 10.97
C ASP A 640 -20.59 -32.23 12.06
N LEU A 641 -21.10 -31.05 11.73
CA LEU A 641 -21.21 -29.92 12.65
C LEU A 641 -22.56 -29.89 13.35
N ILE A 642 -23.65 -30.07 12.59
CA ILE A 642 -25.01 -29.83 13.06
C ILE A 642 -25.95 -30.88 12.46
N GLU A 643 -26.58 -31.67 13.32
CA GLU A 643 -27.70 -32.55 12.98
C GLU A 643 -29.01 -31.97 13.55
N ILE A 644 -29.94 -31.56 12.67
CA ILE A 644 -31.23 -30.99 13.08
C ILE A 644 -32.36 -31.91 12.64
N ASN A 645 -33.15 -32.36 13.61
CA ASN A 645 -34.31 -33.22 13.40
C ASN A 645 -35.61 -32.44 13.69
N LEU A 646 -36.24 -31.91 12.63
CA LEU A 646 -37.53 -31.20 12.73
C LEU A 646 -38.70 -32.18 12.66
N LYS A 647 -39.33 -32.45 13.82
CA LYS A 647 -40.47 -33.39 13.92
C LYS A 647 -41.81 -32.72 13.61
N GLN A 648 -42.00 -32.27 12.36
CA GLN A 648 -43.25 -31.60 11.92
C GLN A 648 -44.49 -32.50 12.06
N ASP A 649 -44.33 -33.82 11.91
CA ASP A 649 -45.40 -34.82 12.02
C ASP A 649 -46.20 -34.74 13.33
N VAL A 650 -45.56 -34.31 14.43
CA VAL A 650 -46.20 -34.17 15.74
C VAL A 650 -47.29 -33.08 15.72
N LEU A 651 -47.03 -31.99 14.99
CA LEU A 651 -47.99 -30.88 14.85
C LEU A 651 -49.11 -31.24 13.88
N GLU A 652 -48.80 -31.92 12.78
CA GLU A 652 -49.81 -32.39 11.82
C GLU A 652 -50.81 -33.36 12.46
N GLN A 653 -50.34 -34.29 13.30
CA GLN A 653 -51.21 -35.21 14.03
C GLN A 653 -52.14 -34.49 15.00
N LYS A 654 -51.65 -33.44 15.68
CA LYS A 654 -52.50 -32.61 16.56
C LYS A 654 -53.49 -31.76 15.78
N GLU A 655 -53.10 -31.22 14.62
CA GLU A 655 -53.99 -30.44 13.77
C GLU A 655 -55.15 -31.31 13.25
N LYS A 656 -54.87 -32.52 12.78
CA LYS A 656 -55.92 -33.47 12.33
C LYS A 656 -56.96 -33.72 13.42
N ARG A 657 -56.54 -33.99 14.66
CA ARG A 657 -57.45 -34.20 15.81
C ARG A 657 -58.31 -32.96 16.09
N ILE A 658 -57.74 -31.76 16.01
CA ILE A 658 -58.49 -30.50 16.22
C ILE A 658 -59.54 -30.30 15.12
N VAL A 659 -59.20 -30.61 13.87
CA VAL A 659 -60.14 -30.50 12.73
C VAL A 659 -61.29 -31.49 12.89
N GLU A 660 -61.00 -32.74 13.26
CA GLU A 660 -62.00 -33.76 13.55
C GLU A 660 -62.94 -33.32 14.69
N GLU A 661 -62.40 -32.86 15.82
CA GLU A 661 -63.19 -32.41 16.98
C GLU A 661 -64.03 -31.15 16.65
N LYS A 662 -63.49 -30.20 15.86
CA LYS A 662 -64.26 -29.06 15.36
C LYS A 662 -65.42 -29.48 14.45
N SER A 663 -65.21 -30.47 13.60
CA SER A 663 -66.27 -30.98 12.72
C SER A 663 -67.41 -31.62 13.53
N PHE A 664 -67.07 -32.37 14.57
CA PHE A 664 -68.04 -32.96 15.50
C PHE A 664 -68.85 -31.89 16.24
N ILE A 665 -68.18 -30.89 16.84
CA ILE A 665 -68.84 -29.76 17.51
C ILE A 665 -69.76 -29.00 16.56
N GLY A 666 -69.35 -28.81 15.30
CA GLY A 666 -70.17 -28.14 14.29
C GLY A 666 -71.48 -28.88 13.97
N ILE A 667 -71.47 -30.22 13.95
CA ILE A 667 -72.66 -31.04 13.76
C ILE A 667 -73.59 -30.94 14.96
N GLU A 668 -73.04 -31.00 16.17
CA GLU A 668 -73.80 -30.98 17.43
C GLU A 668 -74.44 -29.60 17.69
N LEU A 669 -73.73 -28.51 17.38
CA LEU A 669 -74.30 -27.16 17.41
C LEU A 669 -75.48 -27.02 16.44
N LYS A 670 -75.39 -27.60 15.24
CA LYS A 670 -76.49 -27.58 14.25
C LYS A 670 -77.73 -28.29 14.78
N LYS A 671 -77.54 -29.47 15.37
CA LYS A 671 -78.61 -30.27 15.98
C LYS A 671 -79.27 -29.52 17.14
N ASN A 672 -78.48 -28.83 17.98
CA ASN A 672 -79.00 -28.05 19.10
C ASN A 672 -79.82 -26.84 18.64
N VAL A 673 -79.42 -26.17 17.56
CA VAL A 673 -80.19 -25.06 16.96
C VAL A 673 -81.53 -25.55 16.42
N GLU A 674 -81.54 -26.64 15.64
CA GLU A 674 -82.76 -27.23 15.08
C GLU A 674 -83.75 -27.65 16.19
N LYS A 675 -83.24 -28.23 17.29
CA LYS A 675 -84.05 -28.63 18.45
C LYS A 675 -84.55 -27.43 19.27
N GLN A 676 -83.75 -26.37 19.39
CA GLN A 676 -84.19 -25.12 20.03
C GLN A 676 -85.33 -24.46 19.24
N GLU A 677 -85.23 -24.39 17.90
CA GLU A 677 -86.28 -23.82 17.06
C GLU A 677 -87.60 -24.59 17.17
N SER A 678 -87.55 -25.92 17.19
CA SER A 678 -88.76 -26.75 17.36
C SER A 678 -89.42 -26.57 18.72
N LEU A 679 -88.64 -26.61 19.81
CA LEU A 679 -89.13 -26.44 21.18
C LEU A 679 -89.67 -25.02 21.44
N THR A 680 -89.07 -24.00 20.82
CA THR A 680 -89.55 -22.61 20.92
C THR A 680 -90.89 -22.44 20.20
N HIS A 681 -91.08 -23.10 19.05
CA HIS A 681 -92.35 -23.11 18.34
C HIS A 681 -93.45 -23.83 19.15
N GLU A 682 -93.12 -24.99 19.72
CA GLU A 682 -94.02 -25.77 20.59
C GLU A 682 -94.42 -25.02 21.86
N LYS A 683 -93.46 -24.36 22.53
CA LYS A 683 -93.71 -23.47 23.66
C LYS A 683 -94.70 -22.37 23.30
N GLY A 684 -94.51 -21.71 22.16
CA GLY A 684 -95.40 -20.63 21.69
C GLY A 684 -96.84 -21.07 21.42
N GLN A 685 -97.06 -22.30 20.96
CA GLN A 685 -98.40 -22.86 20.77
C GLN A 685 -99.09 -23.13 22.12
N LEU A 686 -98.36 -23.71 23.08
CA LEU A 686 -98.87 -24.01 24.42
C LEU A 686 -99.20 -22.73 25.22
N THR A 687 -98.40 -21.67 25.08
CA THR A 687 -98.64 -20.38 25.75
C THR A 687 -99.98 -19.74 25.35
N ASN A 688 -100.45 -19.94 24.11
CA ASN A 688 -101.73 -19.40 23.63
C ASN A 688 -102.96 -20.07 24.25
N MET A 689 -102.81 -21.23 24.90
CA MET A 689 -103.90 -21.99 25.55
C MET A 689 -104.11 -21.58 27.03
N LEU A 690 -103.27 -20.70 27.57
CA LEU A 690 -103.31 -20.22 28.96
C LEU A 690 -104.31 -19.06 29.14
N ASN A 691 -104.79 -18.85 30.37
CA ASN A 691 -105.68 -17.73 30.72
C ASN A 691 -104.90 -16.41 30.95
N ALA A 692 -105.61 -15.27 31.01
CA ALA A 692 -104.99 -13.94 31.05
C ALA A 692 -103.92 -13.73 32.15
N PRO A 693 -104.09 -14.20 33.41
CA PRO A 693 -103.06 -14.08 34.45
C PRO A 693 -101.79 -14.90 34.17
N GLN A 694 -101.93 -16.09 33.58
CA GLN A 694 -100.81 -16.98 33.25
C GLN A 694 -100.03 -16.49 32.02
N GLN A 695 -100.71 -15.91 31.03
CA GLN A 695 -100.07 -15.23 29.91
C GLN A 695 -99.27 -14.00 30.37
N GLN A 696 -99.73 -13.28 31.40
CA GLN A 696 -98.98 -12.16 32.00
C GLN A 696 -97.70 -12.62 32.71
N TYR A 697 -97.73 -13.75 33.42
CA TYR A 697 -96.53 -14.32 34.07
C TYR A 697 -95.50 -14.84 33.06
N GLU A 698 -95.92 -15.55 32.00
CA GLU A 698 -95.02 -15.96 30.90
C GLU A 698 -94.45 -14.75 30.13
N LYS A 699 -95.27 -13.71 29.94
CA LYS A 699 -94.80 -12.46 29.33
C LYS A 699 -93.74 -11.77 30.20
N TYR A 700 -93.93 -11.73 31.53
CA TYR A 700 -92.93 -11.26 32.48
C TYR A 700 -91.63 -12.08 32.42
N GLN A 701 -91.72 -13.42 32.41
CA GLN A 701 -90.54 -14.30 32.30
C GLN A 701 -89.77 -14.07 31.00
N LYS A 702 -90.49 -13.87 29.89
CA LYS A 702 -89.89 -13.53 28.60
C LYS A 702 -89.19 -12.16 28.63
N GLU A 703 -89.85 -11.13 29.16
CA GLU A 703 -89.28 -9.78 29.29
C GLU A 703 -88.06 -9.78 30.24
N LEU A 704 -88.09 -10.59 31.31
CA LEU A 704 -86.97 -10.75 32.25
C LEU A 704 -85.79 -11.49 31.60
N ALA A 705 -86.05 -12.52 30.79
CA ALA A 705 -85.04 -13.22 30.03
C ALA A 705 -84.38 -12.32 28.97
N GLU A 706 -85.17 -11.57 28.20
CA GLU A 706 -84.66 -10.57 27.25
C GLU A 706 -83.83 -9.48 27.94
N TRP A 707 -84.27 -9.03 29.12
CA TRP A 707 -83.53 -8.10 29.96
C TRP A 707 -82.17 -8.67 30.41
N ASN A 708 -82.15 -9.91 30.92
CA ASN A 708 -80.93 -10.59 31.37
C ASN A 708 -79.93 -10.81 30.22
N VAL A 709 -80.40 -11.17 29.02
CA VAL A 709 -79.55 -11.32 27.82
C VAL A 709 -78.87 -10.00 27.47
N LYS A 710 -79.63 -8.90 27.43
CA LYS A 710 -79.09 -7.58 27.12
C LYS A 710 -78.16 -7.06 28.22
N MET A 711 -78.46 -7.34 29.49
CA MET A 711 -77.57 -7.03 30.62
C MET A 711 -76.24 -7.79 30.52
N ALA A 712 -76.29 -9.08 30.20
CA ALA A 712 -75.10 -9.90 30.00
C ALA A 712 -74.26 -9.42 28.80
N GLN A 713 -74.88 -8.93 27.73
CA GLN A 713 -74.19 -8.33 26.57
C GLN A 713 -73.50 -7.00 26.91
N LEU A 714 -74.08 -6.18 27.80
CA LEU A 714 -73.49 -4.91 28.22
C LEU A 714 -72.32 -5.11 29.19
N GLN A 715 -72.46 -6.05 30.14
CA GLN A 715 -71.39 -6.42 31.07
C GLN A 715 -70.24 -7.16 30.35
N GLY A 716 -70.59 -8.14 29.53
CA GLY A 716 -69.68 -8.91 28.69
C GLY A 716 -68.64 -9.72 29.46
N SER A 717 -67.47 -9.86 28.85
CA SER A 717 -66.35 -10.66 29.35
C SER A 717 -65.00 -10.03 28.98
N THR A 718 -63.91 -10.57 29.55
CA THR A 718 -62.54 -10.10 29.27
C THR A 718 -62.10 -10.28 27.81
N THR A 719 -62.87 -11.03 27.01
CA THR A 719 -62.60 -11.30 25.59
C THR A 719 -63.42 -10.45 24.62
N GLU A 720 -64.38 -9.64 25.11
CA GLU A 720 -65.28 -8.85 24.28
C GLU A 720 -64.94 -7.35 24.40
N PRO A 721 -64.21 -6.77 23.43
CA PRO A 721 -63.49 -5.51 23.59
C PRO A 721 -64.35 -4.27 23.80
N ASP A 722 -65.62 -4.30 23.40
CA ASP A 722 -66.55 -3.16 23.48
C ASP A 722 -67.48 -3.22 24.70
N THR A 723 -67.36 -4.27 25.52
CA THR A 723 -68.15 -4.49 26.73
C THR A 723 -67.48 -3.83 27.94
N LYS A 724 -68.21 -3.62 29.04
CA LYS A 724 -67.64 -2.96 30.23
C LYS A 724 -66.40 -3.70 30.75
N ILE A 725 -66.48 -5.02 30.94
CA ILE A 725 -65.36 -5.83 31.43
C ILE A 725 -64.21 -5.86 30.43
N GLY A 726 -64.48 -5.90 29.12
CA GLY A 726 -63.45 -5.85 28.08
C GLY A 726 -62.69 -4.51 28.04
N LEU A 727 -63.41 -3.40 28.17
CA LEU A 727 -62.82 -2.05 28.24
C LEU A 727 -62.00 -1.84 29.52
N GLU A 728 -62.49 -2.30 30.68
CA GLU A 728 -61.75 -2.29 31.95
C GLU A 728 -60.48 -3.15 31.89
N THR A 729 -60.57 -4.31 31.23
CA THR A 729 -59.41 -5.19 31.00
C THR A 729 -58.36 -4.50 30.13
N ARG A 730 -58.78 -3.81 29.07
CA ARG A 730 -57.88 -3.05 28.18
C ARG A 730 -57.22 -1.87 28.92
N LEU A 731 -57.94 -1.20 29.82
CA LEU A 731 -57.39 -0.14 30.67
C LEU A 731 -56.28 -0.69 31.59
N ASN A 732 -56.53 -1.83 32.25
CA ASN A 732 -55.54 -2.50 33.11
C ASN A 732 -54.31 -2.99 32.30
N GLN A 733 -54.51 -3.46 31.07
CA GLN A 733 -53.38 -3.79 30.18
C GLN A 733 -52.48 -2.58 29.89
N ILE A 734 -53.06 -1.40 29.69
CA ILE A 734 -52.30 -0.15 29.47
C ILE A 734 -51.46 0.21 30.70
N GLU A 735 -51.97 -0.02 31.92
CA GLU A 735 -51.22 0.24 33.16
C GLU A 735 -49.95 -0.61 33.30
N GLN A 736 -49.88 -1.77 32.64
CA GLN A 736 -48.71 -2.66 32.65
C GLN A 736 -47.67 -2.30 31.56
N LEU A 737 -48.04 -1.50 30.56
CA LEU A 737 -47.17 -1.16 29.43
C LEU A 737 -45.93 -0.33 29.79
N PRO A 738 -45.90 0.57 30.79
CA PRO A 738 -44.69 1.35 31.10
C PRO A 738 -43.50 0.49 31.55
N GLN A 739 -43.75 -0.57 32.33
CA GLN A 739 -42.69 -1.52 32.72
C GLN A 739 -42.16 -2.27 31.49
N LYS A 740 -43.06 -2.69 30.59
CA LYS A 740 -42.71 -3.38 29.35
C LYS A 740 -41.93 -2.47 28.39
N LEU A 741 -42.30 -1.19 28.31
CA LEU A 741 -41.59 -0.17 27.55
C LEU A 741 -40.16 0.01 28.07
N LYS A 742 -39.98 0.08 29.39
CA LYS A 742 -38.65 0.17 30.02
C LYS A 742 -37.77 -1.03 29.65
N GLN A 743 -38.33 -2.24 29.67
CA GLN A 743 -37.62 -3.45 29.28
C GLN A 743 -37.23 -3.43 27.79
N LEU A 744 -38.16 -3.04 26.90
CA LEU A 744 -37.85 -2.93 25.47
C LEU A 744 -36.78 -1.86 25.20
N LYS A 745 -36.82 -0.71 25.87
CA LYS A 745 -35.76 0.31 25.77
C LYS A 745 -34.39 -0.24 26.23
N GLN A 746 -34.34 -1.13 27.23
CA GLN A 746 -33.10 -1.81 27.63
C GLN A 746 -32.63 -2.83 26.59
N ASP A 747 -33.54 -3.62 26.01
CA ASP A 747 -33.20 -4.57 24.95
C ASP A 747 -32.74 -3.87 23.67
N ARG A 748 -33.30 -2.68 23.37
CA ARG A 748 -32.81 -1.78 22.30
C ARG A 748 -31.34 -1.43 22.48
N LEU A 749 -30.94 -1.05 23.69
CA LEU A 749 -29.55 -0.69 23.98
C LEU A 749 -28.59 -1.87 23.83
N LYS A 750 -29.03 -3.10 24.13
CA LYS A 750 -28.23 -4.31 23.85
C LYS A 750 -28.01 -4.48 22.35
N LEU A 751 -29.05 -4.35 21.53
CA LEU A 751 -28.92 -4.42 20.08
C LEU A 751 -28.04 -3.29 19.52
N THR A 752 -28.16 -2.06 20.04
CA THR A 752 -27.26 -0.96 19.66
C THR A 752 -25.80 -1.30 19.95
N LYS A 753 -25.52 -1.95 21.09
CA LYS A 753 -24.18 -2.44 21.41
C LYS A 753 -23.72 -3.51 20.41
N ASP A 754 -24.55 -4.50 20.09
CA ASP A 754 -24.21 -5.55 19.12
C ASP A 754 -23.95 -4.97 17.72
N ILE A 755 -24.70 -3.94 17.31
CA ILE A 755 -24.46 -3.19 16.06
C ILE A 755 -23.12 -2.47 16.09
N PHE A 756 -22.77 -1.81 17.20
CA PHE A 756 -21.46 -1.17 17.34
C PHE A 756 -20.32 -2.19 17.31
N ASP A 757 -20.45 -3.30 18.02
CA ASP A 757 -19.43 -4.35 18.07
C ASP A 757 -19.23 -4.97 16.68
N ALA A 758 -20.30 -5.12 15.87
CA ALA A 758 -20.19 -5.52 14.47
C ALA A 758 -19.49 -4.47 13.59
N LEU A 759 -19.76 -3.17 13.79
CA LEU A 759 -19.06 -2.08 13.10
C LEU A 759 -17.56 -2.01 13.47
N ASP A 760 -17.21 -2.19 14.75
CA ASP A 760 -15.81 -2.24 15.21
C ASP A 760 -15.10 -3.51 14.72
N ALA A 761 -15.80 -4.65 14.63
CA ALA A 761 -15.28 -5.85 13.99
C ALA A 761 -14.98 -5.62 12.50
N GLN A 762 -15.86 -4.93 11.76
CA GLN A 762 -15.58 -4.52 10.38
C GLN A 762 -14.36 -3.60 10.30
N ARG A 763 -14.27 -2.60 11.20
CA ARG A 763 -13.10 -1.70 11.29
C ARG A 763 -11.79 -2.47 11.50
N LYS A 764 -11.78 -3.44 12.44
CA LYS A 764 -10.60 -4.29 12.74
C LYS A 764 -10.26 -5.24 11.58
N SER A 765 -11.25 -5.82 10.92
CA SER A 765 -11.05 -6.67 9.74
C SER A 765 -10.39 -5.85 8.62
N ARG A 766 -10.89 -4.64 8.33
CA ARG A 766 -10.24 -3.72 7.39
C ARG A 766 -8.82 -3.38 7.80
N GLU A 767 -8.56 -3.07 9.07
CA GLU A 767 -7.21 -2.76 9.57
C GLU A 767 -6.22 -3.90 9.27
N SER A 768 -6.66 -5.15 9.38
CA SER A 768 -5.82 -6.32 9.10
C SER A 768 -5.40 -6.45 7.62
N LEU A 769 -6.26 -6.04 6.67
CA LEU A 769 -5.98 -6.09 5.23
C LEU A 769 -4.77 -5.25 4.81
N PHE A 770 -4.50 -4.17 5.55
CA PHE A 770 -3.44 -3.23 5.23
C PHE A 770 -2.19 -3.41 6.10
N LYS A 771 -2.26 -4.30 7.09
CA LYS A 771 -1.12 -4.64 7.95
C LYS A 771 0.13 -5.05 7.15
N PRO A 772 0.06 -5.85 6.07
CA PRO A 772 1.24 -6.19 5.28
C PRO A 772 1.95 -4.98 4.68
N VAL A 773 1.18 -3.99 4.21
CA VAL A 773 1.73 -2.74 3.66
C VAL A 773 2.29 -1.87 4.77
N GLN A 774 1.63 -1.82 5.93
CA GLN A 774 2.13 -1.10 7.10
C GLN A 774 3.47 -1.67 7.60
N GLU A 775 3.62 -3.00 7.61
CA GLU A 775 4.89 -3.66 7.96
C GLU A 775 5.99 -3.39 6.93
N LEU A 776 5.66 -3.34 5.63
CA LEU A 776 6.62 -2.99 4.58
C LEU A 776 7.13 -1.56 4.75
N ILE A 777 6.24 -0.63 5.03
CA ILE A 777 6.55 0.77 5.35
C ILE A 777 7.45 0.86 6.58
N GLN A 778 7.17 0.07 7.64
CA GLN A 778 7.97 0.09 8.87
C GLN A 778 9.35 -0.56 8.72
N LYS A 779 9.50 -1.55 7.83
CA LYS A 779 10.77 -2.24 7.57
C LYS A 779 11.75 -1.38 6.77
N ASN A 780 11.26 -0.46 5.94
CA ASN A 780 12.11 0.41 5.14
C ASN A 780 12.47 1.68 5.94
N GLU A 781 13.72 1.78 6.42
CA GLU A 781 14.19 2.91 7.24
C GLU A 781 13.92 4.26 6.57
N LEU A 782 14.08 4.33 5.23
CA LEU A 782 13.79 5.52 4.44
C LEU A 782 12.33 5.97 4.60
N ILE A 783 11.37 5.04 4.45
CA ILE A 783 9.94 5.35 4.53
C ILE A 783 9.52 5.71 5.97
N ARG A 784 10.16 5.07 6.96
CA ARG A 784 9.82 5.23 8.38
C ARG A 784 10.20 6.59 8.95
N GLU A 785 11.39 7.12 8.66
CA GLU A 785 11.87 8.36 9.28
C GLU A 785 11.39 9.62 8.56
N ASP A 786 11.39 9.64 7.22
CA ASP A 786 11.11 10.87 6.44
C ASP A 786 9.66 11.01 5.94
N TYR A 787 8.90 9.91 5.81
CA TYR A 787 7.60 9.91 5.11
C TYR A 787 6.39 9.69 6.04
N GLN A 788 6.60 9.13 7.23
CA GLN A 788 5.58 8.94 8.29
C GLN A 788 4.21 8.45 7.80
N LEU A 789 4.21 7.41 6.95
CA LEU A 789 2.97 6.81 6.48
C LEU A 789 2.30 6.00 7.59
N LYS A 790 1.05 6.33 7.91
CA LYS A 790 0.25 5.62 8.91
C LYS A 790 -1.13 5.33 8.36
N PHE A 791 -1.55 4.09 8.49
CA PHE A 791 -2.90 3.69 8.16
C PHE A 791 -3.80 3.81 9.39
N LEU A 792 -4.96 4.45 9.23
CA LEU A 792 -5.97 4.58 10.28
C LEU A 792 -7.30 4.01 9.79
N ALA A 793 -7.74 2.94 10.47
CA ALA A 793 -9.11 2.46 10.37
C ALA A 793 -9.92 3.11 11.49
N THR A 794 -10.85 4.00 11.14
CA THR A 794 -11.69 4.72 12.10
C THR A 794 -13.16 4.58 11.76
N LEU A 795 -14.01 4.69 12.78
CA LEU A 795 -15.44 4.90 12.57
C LEU A 795 -15.65 6.40 12.35
N VAL A 796 -15.99 6.79 11.14
CA VAL A 796 -16.15 8.20 10.78
C VAL A 796 -17.60 8.62 10.97
N THR A 797 -17.75 9.74 11.66
CA THR A 797 -19.00 10.46 11.85
C THR A 797 -18.64 11.90 12.21
N SER A 798 -19.54 12.85 11.92
CA SER A 798 -19.39 14.24 12.34
C SER A 798 -20.70 14.76 12.92
N ALA A 799 -20.63 15.78 13.76
CA ALA A 799 -21.82 16.44 14.29
C ALA A 799 -22.74 16.97 13.16
N GLU A 800 -22.16 17.40 12.03
CA GLU A 800 -22.88 17.85 10.85
C GLU A 800 -23.63 16.69 10.16
N MET A 801 -22.96 15.55 9.95
CA MET A 801 -23.57 14.37 9.33
C MET A 801 -24.72 13.82 10.16
N VAL A 802 -24.54 13.76 11.50
CA VAL A 802 -25.62 13.38 12.43
C VAL A 802 -26.78 14.37 12.35
N SER A 803 -26.48 15.68 12.33
CA SER A 803 -27.49 16.73 12.24
C SER A 803 -28.30 16.65 10.94
N ASP A 804 -27.63 16.53 9.80
CA ASP A 804 -28.28 16.49 8.48
C ASP A 804 -29.21 15.29 8.36
N GLN A 805 -28.76 14.10 8.78
CA GLN A 805 -29.58 12.90 8.77
C GLN A 805 -30.74 13.01 9.77
N LEU A 806 -30.49 13.45 11.01
CA LEU A 806 -31.52 13.57 12.04
C LEU A 806 -32.61 14.58 11.66
N PHE A 807 -32.21 15.78 11.23
CA PHE A 807 -33.13 16.85 10.87
C PHE A 807 -33.81 16.61 9.52
N ALA A 808 -33.43 15.59 8.74
CA ALA A 808 -34.26 15.07 7.66
C ALA A 808 -35.57 14.44 8.18
N HIS A 809 -35.55 13.87 9.40
CA HIS A 809 -36.69 13.18 10.00
C HIS A 809 -37.50 14.04 10.99
N ILE A 810 -36.87 14.95 11.73
CA ILE A 810 -37.52 15.76 12.78
C ILE A 810 -37.63 17.26 12.43
N LYS A 811 -38.62 17.94 13.04
CA LYS A 811 -38.86 19.39 12.93
C LYS A 811 -37.94 20.15 13.89
N GLN A 812 -37.50 21.34 13.50
CA GLN A 812 -36.60 22.21 14.27
C GLN A 812 -37.35 23.40 14.90
N ASN A 813 -38.50 23.16 15.53
CA ASN A 813 -39.40 24.21 15.99
C ASN A 813 -39.83 24.10 17.47
N SER A 814 -39.25 23.20 18.27
CA SER A 814 -39.64 23.01 19.68
C SER A 814 -38.45 22.65 20.58
N GLY A 815 -38.56 23.01 21.86
CA GLY A 815 -37.52 22.75 22.87
C GLY A 815 -36.18 23.42 22.54
N GLU A 816 -35.09 22.70 22.87
CA GLU A 816 -33.71 23.09 22.55
C GLU A 816 -33.38 23.00 21.04
N PHE A 817 -34.23 22.34 20.24
CA PHE A 817 -34.06 22.23 18.78
C PHE A 817 -34.78 23.33 18.01
N ARG A 818 -35.09 24.47 18.66
CA ARG A 818 -35.78 25.59 18.02
C ARG A 818 -34.78 26.50 17.31
N GLY A 819 -34.77 26.42 15.98
CA GLY A 819 -33.87 27.19 15.11
C GLY A 819 -32.72 26.34 14.55
N LYS A 820 -32.26 26.70 13.34
CA LYS A 820 -31.34 25.84 12.56
C LYS A 820 -29.94 25.79 13.20
N ASP A 821 -29.45 26.93 13.67
CA ASP A 821 -28.11 27.02 14.27
C ASP A 821 -28.10 26.47 15.70
N GLU A 822 -29.16 26.72 16.49
CA GLU A 822 -29.28 26.19 17.85
C GLU A 822 -29.39 24.66 17.86
N SER A 823 -30.16 24.08 16.93
CA SER A 823 -30.34 22.62 16.85
C SER A 823 -29.06 21.88 16.46
N ILE A 824 -28.26 22.43 15.54
CA ILE A 824 -26.93 21.88 15.20
C ILE A 824 -25.97 22.01 16.39
N ALA A 825 -26.01 23.14 17.12
CA ALA A 825 -25.17 23.35 18.30
C ALA A 825 -25.46 22.32 19.42
N VAL A 826 -26.71 21.92 19.62
CA VAL A 826 -27.09 20.88 20.60
C VAL A 826 -26.49 19.52 20.22
N VAL A 827 -26.60 19.13 18.94
CA VAL A 827 -26.00 17.87 18.45
C VAL A 827 -24.48 17.92 18.58
N LYS A 828 -23.87 19.06 18.25
CA LYS A 828 -22.43 19.26 18.38
C LYS A 828 -21.95 19.17 19.84
N GLN A 829 -22.65 19.80 20.78
CA GLN A 829 -22.31 19.69 22.20
C GLN A 829 -22.40 18.26 22.73
N LEU A 830 -23.41 17.49 22.31
CA LEU A 830 -23.50 16.08 22.66
C LEU A 830 -22.36 15.28 22.02
N PHE A 831 -22.07 15.54 20.74
CA PHE A 831 -21.03 14.85 20.01
C PHE A 831 -19.63 15.10 20.61
N ASP A 832 -19.33 16.35 20.98
CA ASP A 832 -18.05 16.73 21.60
C ASP A 832 -17.92 16.18 23.04
N HIS A 833 -19.04 15.87 23.71
CA HIS A 833 -19.04 15.29 25.06
C HIS A 833 -18.80 13.79 25.08
N TYR A 834 -19.30 13.06 24.08
CA TYR A 834 -19.21 11.60 23.99
C TYR A 834 -18.25 11.17 22.87
N GLU A 835 -17.07 10.66 23.21
CA GLU A 835 -16.17 10.07 22.22
C GLU A 835 -16.75 8.75 21.68
N LEU A 836 -17.17 8.74 20.40
CA LEU A 836 -17.83 7.59 19.76
C LEU A 836 -16.87 6.45 19.34
N ASN A 837 -15.89 6.15 20.19
CA ASN A 837 -14.87 5.11 19.99
C ASN A 837 -15.13 3.84 20.82
N SER A 838 -16.14 3.84 21.69
CA SER A 838 -16.51 2.69 22.53
C SER A 838 -18.02 2.43 22.53
N SER A 839 -18.41 1.17 22.69
CA SER A 839 -19.82 0.78 22.70
C SER A 839 -20.62 1.47 23.82
N GLN A 840 -19.97 1.75 24.94
CA GLN A 840 -20.60 2.44 26.06
C GLN A 840 -20.90 3.90 25.73
N ASN A 841 -19.91 4.65 25.25
CA ASN A 841 -20.10 6.06 24.89
C ASN A 841 -21.13 6.24 23.78
N VAL A 842 -21.18 5.32 22.81
CA VAL A 842 -22.17 5.35 21.74
C VAL A 842 -23.59 5.11 22.26
N CYS A 843 -23.79 4.17 23.19
CA CYS A 843 -25.08 3.95 23.83
C CYS A 843 -25.51 5.17 24.67
N GLU A 844 -24.58 5.79 25.39
CA GLU A 844 -24.84 7.00 26.19
C GLU A 844 -25.20 8.20 25.29
N PHE A 845 -24.48 8.40 24.19
CA PHE A 845 -24.81 9.40 23.18
C PHE A 845 -26.21 9.17 22.57
N ALA A 846 -26.50 7.95 22.11
CA ALA A 846 -27.80 7.61 21.52
C ALA A 846 -28.95 7.83 22.51
N THR A 847 -28.75 7.48 23.78
CA THR A 847 -29.72 7.71 24.86
C THR A 847 -29.91 9.21 25.13
N ALA A 848 -28.83 9.97 25.29
CA ALA A 848 -28.88 11.40 25.55
C ALA A 848 -29.54 12.18 24.39
N LEU A 849 -29.26 11.80 23.14
CA LEU A 849 -29.88 12.38 21.96
C LEU A 849 -31.38 12.06 21.91
N ALA A 850 -31.76 10.79 22.15
CA ALA A 850 -33.17 10.39 22.19
C ALA A 850 -33.94 11.09 23.33
N ASP A 851 -33.34 11.23 24.51
CA ASP A 851 -33.96 11.89 25.67
C ASP A 851 -34.17 13.38 25.42
N LYS A 852 -33.21 14.07 24.77
CA LYS A 852 -33.41 15.46 24.35
C LYS A 852 -34.55 15.60 23.34
N ILE A 853 -34.67 14.68 22.37
CA ILE A 853 -35.78 14.69 21.39
C ILE A 853 -37.12 14.41 22.09
N GLU A 854 -37.17 13.45 23.02
CA GLU A 854 -38.37 13.14 23.80
C GLU A 854 -38.79 14.33 24.68
N THR A 855 -37.83 15.02 25.29
CA THR A 855 -38.07 16.24 26.08
C THR A 855 -38.58 17.38 25.22
N ALA A 856 -38.02 17.58 24.02
CA ALA A 856 -38.49 18.59 23.07
C ALA A 856 -39.89 18.28 22.53
N SER A 857 -40.23 17.00 22.35
CA SER A 857 -41.57 16.53 21.95
C SER A 857 -42.64 16.77 23.02
N LYS A 858 -42.27 16.65 24.32
CA LYS A 858 -43.15 16.93 25.45
C LYS A 858 -43.56 18.41 25.52
N GLY A 859 -42.65 19.33 25.20
CA GLY A 859 -42.96 20.77 25.15
C GLY A 859 -43.66 21.25 26.44
N SER A 860 -44.83 21.89 26.29
CA SER A 860 -45.70 22.32 27.41
C SER A 860 -46.70 21.27 27.88
N ASN A 861 -46.75 20.08 27.27
CA ASN A 861 -47.70 19.01 27.55
C ASN A 861 -46.97 17.82 28.19
N SER A 862 -46.79 17.88 29.52
CA SER A 862 -45.98 16.95 30.32
C SER A 862 -46.36 15.48 30.18
N ASP A 863 -47.58 15.21 29.73
CA ASP A 863 -48.17 13.88 29.72
C ASP A 863 -48.03 13.16 28.36
N SER A 864 -47.48 13.83 27.34
CA SER A 864 -47.25 13.20 26.03
C SER A 864 -46.07 12.22 26.06
N VAL A 865 -46.23 11.08 25.40
CA VAL A 865 -45.26 9.97 25.39
C VAL A 865 -44.61 9.86 24.02
N GLY A 866 -43.30 9.65 23.93
CA GLY A 866 -42.58 9.49 22.66
C GLY A 866 -42.34 10.81 21.88
N ILE A 867 -42.04 10.68 20.59
CA ILE A 867 -41.51 11.77 19.75
C ILE A 867 -42.47 12.30 18.66
N PHE A 868 -43.74 11.89 18.70
CA PHE A 868 -44.71 12.12 17.61
C PHE A 868 -44.89 13.60 17.22
N ASN A 869 -44.81 14.52 18.18
CA ASN A 869 -44.97 15.95 17.94
C ASN A 869 -43.80 16.57 17.15
N MET A 870 -42.64 15.91 17.19
CA MET A 870 -41.41 16.38 16.54
C MET A 870 -41.21 15.86 15.12
N LEU A 871 -42.03 14.92 14.63
CA LEU A 871 -41.83 14.32 13.30
C LEU A 871 -42.21 15.28 12.17
N LYS A 872 -41.43 15.27 11.07
CA LYS A 872 -41.79 15.91 9.80
C LYS A 872 -42.93 15.16 9.09
N SER A 873 -43.61 15.82 8.15
CA SER A 873 -44.64 15.18 7.32
C SER A 873 -44.04 13.99 6.56
N ASN A 874 -44.70 12.81 6.63
CA ASN A 874 -44.27 11.52 6.05
C ASN A 874 -43.10 10.81 6.74
N GLN A 875 -42.72 11.20 7.96
CA GLN A 875 -41.68 10.51 8.73
C GLN A 875 -42.27 9.78 9.94
N THR A 876 -41.66 8.66 10.33
CA THR A 876 -42.12 7.81 11.45
C THR A 876 -41.17 7.92 12.64
N ALA A 877 -41.70 7.70 13.84
CA ALA A 877 -40.87 7.61 15.05
C ALA A 877 -39.87 6.43 14.96
N GLU A 878 -40.28 5.34 14.30
CA GLU A 878 -39.43 4.18 14.01
C GLU A 878 -38.19 4.59 13.22
N GLY A 879 -38.33 5.34 12.12
CA GLY A 879 -37.17 5.76 11.31
C GLY A 879 -36.18 6.65 12.08
N VAL A 880 -36.65 7.47 13.01
CA VAL A 880 -35.77 8.25 13.90
C VAL A 880 -35.02 7.34 14.86
N TYR A 881 -35.70 6.36 15.47
CA TYR A 881 -35.05 5.42 16.36
C TYR A 881 -34.10 4.46 15.63
N ASP A 882 -34.40 4.07 14.40
CA ASP A 882 -33.52 3.26 13.56
C ASP A 882 -32.25 4.02 13.19
N LEU A 883 -32.35 5.32 12.90
CA LEU A 883 -31.18 6.17 12.68
C LEU A 883 -30.29 6.27 13.93
N ILE A 884 -30.89 6.61 15.09
CA ILE A 884 -30.16 6.89 16.33
C ILE A 884 -29.56 5.60 16.92
N PHE A 885 -30.38 4.55 17.09
CA PHE A 885 -29.99 3.32 17.76
C PHE A 885 -29.41 2.28 16.81
N GLY A 886 -29.63 2.42 15.50
CA GLY A 886 -29.02 1.59 14.45
C GLY A 886 -27.70 2.16 13.92
N LEU A 887 -27.28 3.31 14.46
CA LEU A 887 -26.01 3.98 14.18
C LEU A 887 -25.82 4.24 12.69
N GLY A 888 -26.88 4.72 12.02
CA GLY A 888 -26.87 4.98 10.57
C GLY A 888 -25.90 6.08 10.13
N PHE A 889 -25.43 6.87 11.09
CA PHE A 889 -24.45 7.95 10.90
C PHE A 889 -22.99 7.49 11.09
N LEU A 890 -22.76 6.25 11.50
CA LEU A 890 -21.45 5.68 11.84
C LEU A 890 -21.03 4.69 10.76
N GLU A 891 -19.96 5.01 10.04
CA GLU A 891 -19.43 4.16 8.97
C GLU A 891 -17.95 3.85 9.19
N PRO A 892 -17.50 2.59 8.99
CA PRO A 892 -16.08 2.29 9.00
C PRO A 892 -15.44 2.92 7.77
N LYS A 893 -14.59 3.93 7.98
CA LYS A 893 -13.79 4.52 6.92
C LYS A 893 -12.33 4.16 7.13
N TYR A 894 -11.64 4.07 6.02
CA TYR A 894 -10.22 3.88 5.98
C TYR A 894 -9.56 5.14 5.44
N SER A 895 -8.59 5.68 6.17
CA SER A 895 -7.78 6.79 5.68
C SER A 895 -6.30 6.48 5.89
N LEU A 896 -5.51 6.69 4.85
CA LEU A 896 -4.07 6.73 4.95
C LEU A 896 -3.67 8.16 5.31
N LEU A 897 -2.87 8.28 6.36
CA LEU A 897 -2.19 9.51 6.72
C LEU A 897 -0.80 9.51 6.09
N PHE A 898 -0.48 10.60 5.39
CA PHE A 898 0.88 10.92 4.95
C PHE A 898 1.31 12.18 5.69
N GLN A 899 2.40 12.10 6.46
CA GLN A 899 2.86 13.20 7.33
C GLN A 899 1.71 13.78 8.18
N GLU A 900 0.97 12.89 8.86
CA GLU A 900 -0.21 13.21 9.70
C GLU A 900 -1.42 13.80 8.96
N THR A 901 -1.37 13.91 7.63
CA THR A 901 -2.43 14.48 6.81
C THR A 901 -3.23 13.38 6.08
N PRO A 902 -4.57 13.33 6.19
CA PRO A 902 -5.42 12.40 5.44
C PRO A 902 -5.29 12.58 3.92
N ILE A 903 -5.40 11.48 3.14
CA ILE A 903 -5.36 11.51 1.66
C ILE A 903 -6.23 12.64 1.08
N GLU A 904 -7.43 12.83 1.63
CA GLU A 904 -8.41 13.77 1.13
C GLU A 904 -7.97 15.23 1.27
N GLN A 905 -7.03 15.50 2.17
CA GLN A 905 -6.47 16.82 2.46
C GLN A 905 -5.07 17.01 1.89
N LEU A 906 -4.49 15.99 1.27
CA LEU A 906 -3.17 16.08 0.65
C LEU A 906 -3.17 17.05 -0.53
N SER A 907 -2.12 17.86 -0.63
CA SER A 907 -1.86 18.67 -1.81
C SER A 907 -1.57 17.79 -3.04
N PRO A 908 -1.76 18.30 -4.27
CA PRO A 908 -1.40 17.56 -5.49
C PRO A 908 0.05 17.05 -5.48
N GLY A 909 0.99 17.86 -4.94
CA GLY A 909 2.39 17.45 -4.78
C GLY A 909 2.54 16.29 -3.80
N GLN A 910 1.92 16.35 -2.62
CA GLN A 910 2.00 15.26 -1.64
C GLN A 910 1.41 13.94 -2.19
N ARG A 911 0.32 14.01 -2.96
CA ARG A 911 -0.26 12.84 -3.63
C ARG A 911 0.66 12.26 -4.69
N GLY A 912 1.29 13.13 -5.48
CA GLY A 912 2.27 12.71 -6.47
C GLY A 912 3.44 11.98 -5.83
N ALA A 913 4.03 12.55 -4.77
CA ALA A 913 5.10 11.90 -4.00
C ALA A 913 4.66 10.54 -3.45
N LEU A 914 3.47 10.49 -2.83
CA LEU A 914 2.90 9.25 -2.30
C LEU A 914 2.76 8.16 -3.37
N LEU A 915 2.19 8.50 -4.52
CA LEU A 915 1.98 7.57 -5.62
C LEU A 915 3.32 7.01 -6.15
N LEU A 916 4.33 7.87 -6.29
CA LEU A 916 5.67 7.46 -6.74
C LEU A 916 6.34 6.52 -5.75
N ILE A 917 6.22 6.77 -4.44
CA ILE A 917 6.72 5.86 -3.39
C ILE A 917 6.07 4.49 -3.53
N PHE A 918 4.76 4.44 -3.73
CA PHE A 918 4.03 3.18 -3.91
C PHE A 918 4.47 2.45 -5.19
N TYR A 919 4.68 3.15 -6.31
CA TYR A 919 5.16 2.51 -7.54
C TYR A 919 6.63 2.09 -7.50
N LEU A 920 7.48 2.77 -6.74
CA LEU A 920 8.92 2.52 -6.76
C LEU A 920 9.39 1.61 -5.63
N LEU A 921 8.83 1.73 -4.43
CA LEU A 921 9.26 0.98 -3.24
C LEU A 921 8.27 -0.08 -2.79
N VAL A 922 6.97 0.17 -2.96
CA VAL A 922 5.96 -0.82 -2.55
C VAL A 922 5.86 -1.89 -3.62
N ASP A 923 5.65 -1.52 -4.89
CA ASP A 923 5.57 -2.44 -6.05
C ASP A 923 6.81 -3.33 -6.21
N LYS A 924 6.69 -4.60 -5.79
CA LYS A 924 7.71 -5.67 -5.98
C LYS A 924 7.89 -6.11 -7.43
N GLY A 925 7.08 -5.61 -8.37
CA GLY A 925 7.23 -5.92 -9.78
C GLY A 925 8.62 -5.54 -10.31
N LYS A 926 9.29 -6.46 -11.00
CA LYS A 926 10.58 -6.18 -11.68
C LYS A 926 10.41 -5.46 -13.02
N MET A 927 9.16 -5.29 -13.46
CA MET A 927 8.80 -4.61 -14.69
C MET A 927 9.49 -3.24 -14.79
N PRO A 928 10.09 -2.88 -15.94
CA PRO A 928 10.62 -1.55 -16.17
C PRO A 928 9.54 -0.49 -15.93
N ILE A 929 9.93 0.60 -15.28
CA ILE A 929 9.05 1.77 -15.10
C ILE A 929 9.59 2.93 -15.92
N ILE A 930 8.68 3.58 -16.65
CA ILE A 930 8.92 4.86 -17.30
C ILE A 930 8.16 5.95 -16.54
N LEU A 931 8.86 6.98 -16.06
CA LEU A 931 8.31 8.15 -15.38
C LEU A 931 8.46 9.38 -16.26
N ASP A 932 7.36 10.02 -16.68
CA ASP A 932 7.42 11.23 -17.49
C ASP A 932 7.13 12.48 -16.68
N GLN A 933 8.19 13.25 -16.40
CA GLN A 933 8.15 14.50 -15.63
C GLN A 933 7.39 14.38 -14.30
N PRO A 934 7.71 13.38 -13.44
CA PRO A 934 7.06 13.20 -12.15
C PRO A 934 7.22 14.42 -11.21
N GLU A 935 8.19 15.30 -11.48
CA GLU A 935 8.51 16.47 -10.67
C GLU A 935 7.59 17.69 -10.83
N GLU A 936 6.72 17.75 -11.84
CA GLU A 936 6.09 19.04 -12.24
C GLU A 936 5.18 19.66 -11.16
N ASN A 937 4.62 18.82 -10.27
CA ASN A 937 3.82 19.24 -9.12
C ASN A 937 4.60 19.25 -7.79
N LEU A 938 5.92 19.09 -7.83
CA LEU A 938 6.79 18.99 -6.65
C LEU A 938 7.83 20.10 -6.65
N ASP A 939 8.05 20.72 -5.49
CA ASP A 939 9.18 21.64 -5.32
C ASP A 939 10.52 20.89 -5.21
N ASN A 940 11.63 21.59 -5.44
CA ASN A 940 12.95 20.98 -5.46
C ASN A 940 13.39 20.38 -4.12
N GLU A 941 12.94 20.92 -2.99
CA GLU A 941 13.25 20.38 -1.66
C GLU A 941 12.54 19.05 -1.47
N THR A 942 11.26 18.98 -1.84
CA THR A 942 10.47 17.75 -1.82
C THR A 942 11.04 16.70 -2.78
N VAL A 943 11.44 17.08 -4.00
CA VAL A 943 12.11 16.15 -4.94
C VAL A 943 13.39 15.57 -4.33
N TYR A 944 14.24 16.42 -3.73
CA TYR A 944 15.50 15.99 -3.14
C TYR A 944 15.30 15.08 -1.92
N ARG A 945 14.43 15.46 -0.98
CA ARG A 945 14.19 14.69 0.25
C ARG A 945 13.39 13.42 0.01
N LEU A 946 12.39 13.47 -0.88
CA LEU A 946 11.42 12.39 -1.05
C LEU A 946 11.68 11.50 -2.27
N LEU A 947 12.11 12.02 -3.42
CA LEU A 947 12.22 11.19 -4.62
C LEU A 947 13.61 10.61 -4.83
N VAL A 948 14.67 11.36 -4.52
CA VAL A 948 16.05 10.90 -4.73
C VAL A 948 16.35 9.60 -3.95
N PRO A 949 16.01 9.47 -2.65
CA PRO A 949 16.30 8.23 -1.92
C PRO A 949 15.48 7.05 -2.45
N VAL A 950 14.20 7.28 -2.76
CA VAL A 950 13.26 6.29 -3.30
C VAL A 950 13.77 5.75 -4.64
N LEU A 951 14.17 6.63 -5.56
CA LEU A 951 14.73 6.25 -6.86
C LEU A 951 16.07 5.51 -6.72
N SER A 952 16.93 5.98 -5.81
CA SER A 952 18.24 5.37 -5.55
C SER A 952 18.11 3.94 -5.02
N GLU A 953 17.07 3.66 -4.23
CA GLU A 953 16.77 2.32 -3.75
C GLU A 953 16.08 1.47 -4.84
N ALA A 954 15.07 2.02 -5.52
CA ALA A 954 14.33 1.31 -6.54
C ALA A 954 15.23 0.86 -7.72
N LYS A 955 16.19 1.68 -8.17
CA LYS A 955 17.11 1.33 -9.27
C LYS A 955 17.99 0.11 -8.97
N LYS A 956 18.17 -0.27 -7.69
CA LYS A 956 18.90 -1.49 -7.31
C LYS A 956 18.15 -2.77 -7.71
N HIS A 957 16.83 -2.71 -7.85
CA HIS A 957 15.98 -3.89 -8.04
C HIS A 957 15.16 -3.89 -9.34
N ARG A 958 15.13 -2.77 -10.07
CA ARG A 958 14.43 -2.68 -11.36
C ARG A 958 15.09 -1.68 -12.31
N GLN A 959 14.71 -1.72 -13.59
CA GLN A 959 15.09 -0.71 -14.57
C GLN A 959 14.14 0.48 -14.52
N ILE A 960 14.69 1.69 -14.48
CA ILE A 960 13.92 2.94 -14.42
C ILE A 960 14.34 3.83 -15.58
N ILE A 961 13.38 4.30 -16.37
CA ILE A 961 13.59 5.29 -17.42
C ILE A 961 12.79 6.53 -17.02
N MET A 962 13.46 7.67 -16.89
CA MET A 962 12.85 8.88 -16.40
C MET A 962 13.05 10.01 -17.39
N VAL A 963 11.97 10.64 -17.80
CA VAL A 963 12.02 11.92 -18.52
C VAL A 963 11.99 13.02 -17.49
N THR A 964 13.03 13.84 -17.45
CA THR A 964 13.12 14.91 -16.46
C THR A 964 13.80 16.15 -17.01
N HIS A 965 13.52 17.27 -16.37
CA HIS A 965 14.24 18.53 -16.54
C HIS A 965 14.83 19.02 -15.20
N ASN A 966 14.75 18.20 -14.15
CA ASN A 966 15.24 18.52 -12.83
C ASN A 966 16.64 17.92 -12.59
N PRO A 967 17.65 18.74 -12.27
CA PRO A 967 19.00 18.23 -11.97
C PRO A 967 19.04 17.29 -10.76
N ASN A 968 18.15 17.41 -9.78
CA ASN A 968 18.10 16.49 -8.65
C ASN A 968 17.76 15.05 -9.09
N LEU A 969 16.91 14.92 -10.10
CA LEU A 969 16.47 13.61 -10.60
C LEU A 969 17.49 12.97 -11.55
N ALA A 970 18.20 13.76 -12.35
CA ALA A 970 19.20 13.23 -13.30
C ALA A 970 20.61 13.12 -12.69
N VAL A 971 21.05 14.15 -11.95
CA VAL A 971 22.42 14.30 -11.45
C VAL A 971 22.55 13.76 -10.03
N VAL A 972 21.69 14.18 -9.09
CA VAL A 972 21.81 13.78 -7.67
C VAL A 972 21.43 12.31 -7.45
N CYS A 973 20.46 11.79 -8.22
CA CYS A 973 20.20 10.34 -8.27
C CYS A 973 21.34 9.52 -8.91
N ASP A 974 22.39 10.17 -9.44
CA ASP A 974 23.52 9.55 -10.14
C ASP A 974 23.03 8.60 -11.25
N ALA A 975 22.32 9.14 -12.25
CA ALA A 975 21.80 8.35 -13.36
C ALA A 975 22.95 7.72 -14.16
N GLU A 976 22.89 6.40 -14.34
CA GLU A 976 23.93 5.65 -15.05
C GLU A 976 23.97 5.99 -16.54
N GLN A 977 22.84 6.38 -17.12
CA GLN A 977 22.77 6.80 -18.52
C GLN A 977 21.97 8.09 -18.66
N ILE A 978 22.54 9.06 -19.35
CA ILE A 978 21.85 10.26 -19.81
C ILE A 978 21.56 10.12 -21.29
N ILE A 979 20.32 10.37 -21.69
CA ILE A 979 19.90 10.48 -23.10
C ILE A 979 19.47 11.92 -23.35
N HIS A 980 20.28 12.66 -24.09
CA HIS A 980 19.94 14.01 -24.54
C HIS A 980 19.13 13.96 -25.84
N ALA A 981 17.87 14.42 -25.77
CA ALA A 981 16.99 14.55 -26.91
C ALA A 981 17.11 15.94 -27.54
N HIS A 982 17.40 15.99 -28.83
CA HIS A 982 17.49 17.21 -29.63
C HIS A 982 16.55 17.14 -30.83
N PHE A 983 15.80 18.21 -31.08
CA PHE A 983 14.88 18.30 -32.21
C PHE A 983 15.28 19.43 -33.15
N ASP A 984 15.75 19.07 -34.34
CA ASP A 984 16.06 20.02 -35.41
C ASP A 984 14.89 20.09 -36.41
N ARG A 985 14.10 21.16 -36.27
CA ARG A 985 12.95 21.42 -37.15
C ARG A 985 13.37 21.83 -38.56
N SER A 986 14.56 22.41 -38.71
CA SER A 986 15.06 22.90 -40.00
C SER A 986 15.67 21.79 -40.85
N ASN A 987 16.24 20.78 -40.19
CA ASN A 987 16.80 19.60 -40.83
C ASN A 987 15.75 18.49 -40.96
N ASN A 988 14.76 18.70 -41.82
CA ASN A 988 13.74 17.70 -42.18
C ASN A 988 13.01 17.11 -40.95
N PHE A 989 12.73 17.92 -39.94
CA PHE A 989 12.09 17.50 -38.68
C PHE A 989 12.81 16.34 -37.96
N LYS A 990 14.14 16.29 -38.00
CA LYS A 990 14.92 15.21 -37.39
C LYS A 990 15.03 15.35 -35.86
N ILE A 991 14.71 14.27 -35.15
CA ILE A 991 14.94 14.10 -33.71
C ILE A 991 16.14 13.17 -33.53
N THR A 992 17.15 13.64 -32.82
CA THR A 992 18.37 12.88 -32.53
C THR A 992 18.54 12.68 -31.04
N TYR A 993 19.03 11.51 -30.66
CA TYR A 993 19.35 11.16 -29.29
C TYR A 993 20.83 10.90 -29.16
N GLN A 994 21.46 11.56 -28.20
CA GLN A 994 22.84 11.28 -27.82
C GLN A 994 22.84 10.71 -26.40
N ALA A 995 23.44 9.53 -26.24
CA ALA A 995 23.44 8.80 -24.99
C ALA A 995 24.85 8.55 -24.49
N GLY A 996 25.03 8.48 -23.18
CA GLY A 996 26.28 8.10 -22.52
C GLY A 996 26.22 8.30 -21.01
N ALA A 997 27.35 8.09 -20.33
CA ALA A 997 27.46 8.25 -18.89
C ALA A 997 27.52 9.73 -18.48
N ILE A 998 27.18 10.04 -17.23
CA ILE A 998 27.23 11.42 -16.72
C ILE A 998 28.67 11.97 -16.63
N GLU A 999 29.63 11.09 -16.43
CA GLU A 999 31.07 11.39 -16.44
C GLU A 999 31.66 11.61 -17.83
N ASN A 1000 30.96 11.21 -18.90
CA ASN A 1000 31.44 11.44 -20.25
C ASN A 1000 31.51 12.95 -20.53
N PRO A 1001 32.65 13.53 -20.93
CA PRO A 1001 32.81 14.99 -21.06
C PRO A 1001 31.77 15.66 -21.96
N THR A 1002 31.38 14.98 -23.05
CA THR A 1002 30.38 15.51 -23.99
C THR A 1002 28.99 15.53 -23.36
N ILE A 1003 28.60 14.44 -22.70
CA ILE A 1003 27.30 14.33 -22.01
C ILE A 1003 27.26 15.27 -20.81
N ASN A 1004 28.33 15.35 -20.02
CA ASN A 1004 28.45 16.23 -18.87
C ASN A 1004 28.21 17.69 -19.26
N GLN A 1005 28.83 18.15 -20.35
CA GLN A 1005 28.62 19.50 -20.87
C GLN A 1005 27.15 19.72 -21.26
N MET A 1006 26.50 18.75 -21.91
CA MET A 1006 25.07 18.83 -22.25
C MET A 1006 24.18 18.89 -20.99
N VAL A 1007 24.46 18.07 -19.97
CA VAL A 1007 23.74 18.09 -18.69
C VAL A 1007 23.82 19.48 -18.06
N VAL A 1008 25.01 20.07 -17.95
CA VAL A 1008 25.21 21.42 -17.40
C VAL A 1008 24.51 22.49 -18.24
N THR A 1009 24.56 22.38 -19.57
CA THR A 1009 23.91 23.35 -20.45
C THR A 1009 22.38 23.30 -20.34
N ILE A 1010 21.80 22.09 -20.27
CA ILE A 1010 20.35 21.89 -20.33
C ILE A 1010 19.69 22.03 -18.95
N LEU A 1011 20.25 21.41 -17.91
CA LEU A 1011 19.63 21.38 -16.59
C LEU A 1011 20.04 22.59 -15.72
N GLU A 1012 21.26 23.10 -15.89
CA GLU A 1012 21.82 24.16 -15.04
C GLU A 1012 21.92 25.54 -15.72
N GLY A 1013 21.41 25.65 -16.95
CA GLY A 1013 21.37 26.93 -17.68
C GLY A 1013 22.75 27.45 -18.08
N THR A 1014 23.72 26.55 -18.32
CA THR A 1014 25.15 26.76 -18.67
C THR A 1014 26.11 26.94 -17.50
N LYS A 1015 27.38 26.52 -17.71
CA LYS A 1015 28.45 26.61 -16.70
C LYS A 1015 28.68 28.03 -16.17
N PRO A 1016 28.71 29.11 -16.99
CA PRO A 1016 28.85 30.47 -16.48
C PRO A 1016 27.69 30.89 -15.56
N ALA A 1017 26.45 30.52 -15.89
CA ALA A 1017 25.29 30.83 -15.07
C ALA A 1017 25.31 30.07 -13.75
N PHE A 1018 25.67 28.78 -13.78
CA PHE A 1018 25.86 27.96 -12.58
C PHE A 1018 26.94 28.54 -11.66
N ASN A 1019 28.14 28.84 -12.19
CA ASN A 1019 29.24 29.40 -11.41
C ASN A 1019 28.88 30.78 -10.81
N ASN A 1020 28.17 31.64 -11.55
CA ASN A 1020 27.70 32.93 -11.04
C ASN A 1020 26.71 32.77 -9.87
N ARG A 1021 25.74 31.86 -10.01
CA ARG A 1021 24.81 31.51 -8.90
C ARG A 1021 25.56 30.98 -7.68
N SER A 1022 26.43 29.99 -7.89
CA SER A 1022 27.26 29.39 -6.84
C SER A 1022 28.10 30.46 -6.13
N GLY A 1023 28.77 31.34 -6.88
CA GLY A 1023 29.56 32.44 -6.32
C GLY A 1023 28.75 33.42 -5.47
N LYS A 1024 27.50 33.70 -5.82
CA LYS A 1024 26.61 34.58 -5.01
C LYS A 1024 26.11 33.95 -3.71
N TYR A 1025 26.04 32.62 -3.64
CA TYR A 1025 25.64 31.92 -2.42
C TYR A 1025 26.80 31.75 -1.42
N HIS A 1026 28.03 31.82 -1.92
CA HIS A 1026 29.26 31.65 -1.13
C HIS A 1026 30.07 32.96 -0.98
N SER A 1027 29.52 34.09 -1.44
CA SER A 1027 29.98 35.44 -1.16
C SER A 1027 29.25 36.00 0.05
#